data_AF-A0A958CZ32-F1
#
_entry.id   AF-A0A958CZ32-F1
#
_cell.length_a   1.000
_cell.length_b   1.000
_cell.length_c   1.000
_cell.angle_alpha   90.00
_cell.angle_beta   90.00
_cell.angle_gamma   90.00
#
_symmetry.space_group_name_H-M   'P 1'
#
loop_
_entity.id
_entity.type
_entity.pdbx_description
1 polymer ?
#
loop_
_entity_poly.entity_id
_entity_poly.type
_entity_poly.pdbx_seq_one_letter_code
_entity_poly.pdbx_strand_id
1 'polypeptide(L)'
;SGSGLRLARGLALALAVVGFALALGVYDPLYFLLYKLVPGFDLFRAPARWMLLYTVGVAVLAGYGVDGWFMTSRGPLTGRQVSRPRLRRWQWIALVLVVIGAAGLLALQSWPGLVTLLAWLVVGGLVIGLALVRRGGRWRWAALVALLLVELTFASFALEHTRPTAPEAITSLRTAPADLLAAARDAEQRGEIPGRFLSISGITFDPGDLADLETMFSGELPPEAIYDLVVASKLQEIVAPNLPLLWRLPAVDGYDGGVLPLRRYVDLQALFAPGEALDPDGRLREQLTAVPASRLLRLLNVQHVITDKGFDVWRDGVYYDLELSTHIAPGEAITLTAVDRLEATELGLFSHLEGAAALPDGQRLGMVSVVDGTGERSQFELRAGQETAEGVWTSDVQHGQPANSQPWPRDAIGWDYLARLPLAQPGTPASITVRNVSDTGDLVLRGVTLIDGRTGTHASLTMPADGAFQRVHSGDVKIYENLETLPRAYLAGGVTVLESDEAALAALAQTDFDPAQTTVLTQSDLEEQGLTNALAGSADGGDVVVTRYLPEDVELRVRTEQPGLLVLADTWYPGWIATVDGVPAPILRANYLFRGVPVPAGEHVVTMRFQPASLRTGLLVTAVAAVGLLLLLLVGLLLRRGKAGKKQVG
;
A
#
# COMPACT_ATOMS: atom_id res chain seq x y z
N SER A 1 2.08 56.84 -14.02
CA SER A 1 2.96 56.72 -12.85
C SER A 1 3.95 55.57 -13.06
N GLY A 2 5.22 55.86 -13.33
CA GLY A 2 6.25 54.83 -13.58
C GLY A 2 6.73 54.09 -12.32
N SER A 3 6.43 54.62 -11.13
CA SER A 3 6.82 54.04 -9.83
C SER A 3 5.96 52.84 -9.43
N GLY A 4 4.63 52.93 -9.62
CA GLY A 4 3.70 51.85 -9.26
C GLY A 4 3.89 50.58 -10.08
N LEU A 5 4.16 50.70 -11.38
CA LEU A 5 4.45 49.55 -12.26
C LEU A 5 5.76 48.85 -11.91
N ARG A 6 6.78 49.60 -11.48
CA ARG A 6 8.06 49.03 -11.04
C ARG A 6 7.91 48.29 -9.72
N LEU A 7 7.10 48.82 -8.80
CA LEU A 7 6.77 48.17 -7.53
C LEU A 7 6.02 46.86 -7.76
N ALA A 8 5.00 46.85 -8.63
CA ALA A 8 4.22 45.64 -8.93
C ALA A 8 5.07 44.54 -9.58
N ARG A 9 5.96 44.88 -10.52
CA ARG A 9 6.92 43.92 -11.11
C ARG A 9 7.92 43.40 -10.07
N GLY A 10 8.40 44.27 -9.19
CA GLY A 10 9.28 43.89 -8.08
C GLY A 10 8.61 42.92 -7.11
N LEU A 11 7.35 43.18 -6.76
CA LEU A 11 6.55 42.30 -5.90
C LEU A 11 6.28 40.95 -6.55
N ALA A 12 5.89 40.92 -7.83
CA ALA A 12 5.65 39.69 -8.57
C ALA A 12 6.94 38.84 -8.69
N LEU A 13 8.08 39.49 -8.92
CA LEU A 13 9.38 38.82 -8.90
C LEU A 13 9.74 38.29 -7.50
N ALA A 14 9.46 39.06 -6.44
CA ALA A 14 9.69 38.62 -5.07
C ALA A 14 8.82 37.39 -4.72
N LEU A 15 7.53 37.40 -5.09
CA LEU A 15 6.64 36.24 -4.92
C LEU A 15 7.13 35.01 -5.70
N ALA A 16 7.60 35.22 -6.94
CA ALA A 16 8.18 34.15 -7.75
C ALA A 16 9.40 33.53 -7.05
N VAL A 17 10.37 34.35 -6.68
CA VAL A 17 11.65 33.91 -6.11
C VAL A 17 11.48 33.32 -4.70
N VAL A 18 10.74 34.00 -3.83
CA VAL A 18 10.52 33.53 -2.44
C VAL A 18 9.64 32.28 -2.42
N GLY A 19 8.59 32.24 -3.24
CA GLY A 19 7.73 31.06 -3.37
C GLY A 19 8.51 29.83 -3.84
N PHE A 20 9.38 30.01 -4.84
CA PHE A 20 10.24 28.92 -5.33
C PHE A 20 11.27 28.49 -4.28
N ALA A 21 11.94 29.43 -3.61
CA ALA A 21 12.94 29.12 -2.58
C ALA A 21 12.32 28.33 -1.41
N LEU A 22 11.17 28.78 -0.89
CA LEU A 22 10.47 28.08 0.18
C LEU A 22 9.91 26.72 -0.27
N ALA A 23 9.62 26.54 -1.56
CA ALA A 23 9.17 25.26 -2.09
C ALA A 23 10.24 24.16 -2.06
N LEU A 24 11.52 24.53 -1.96
CA LEU A 24 12.63 23.60 -1.81
C LEU A 24 12.71 22.97 -0.40
N GLY A 25 11.94 23.49 0.57
CA GLY A 25 11.77 22.87 1.88
C GLY A 25 13.06 22.73 2.67
N VAL A 26 13.33 21.54 3.21
CA VAL A 26 14.51 21.27 4.06
C VAL A 26 15.84 21.53 3.32
N TYR A 27 15.85 21.54 1.99
CA TYR A 27 17.03 21.84 1.17
C TYR A 27 17.31 23.35 1.04
N ASP A 28 16.42 24.21 1.53
CA ASP A 28 16.61 25.66 1.58
C ASP A 28 16.95 26.13 3.02
N PRO A 29 18.10 26.79 3.24
CA PRO A 29 18.53 27.22 4.57
C PRO A 29 17.55 28.20 5.23
N LEU A 30 16.85 29.02 4.45
CA LEU A 30 15.88 29.98 4.95
C LEU A 30 14.62 29.27 5.43
N TYR A 31 14.10 28.29 4.68
CA TYR A 31 12.98 27.47 5.10
C TYR A 31 13.31 26.69 6.37
N PHE A 32 14.50 26.10 6.47
CA PHE A 32 14.94 25.40 7.69
C PHE A 32 14.96 26.31 8.92
N LEU A 33 15.52 27.52 8.78
CA LEU A 33 15.53 28.52 9.85
C LEU A 33 14.12 28.98 10.24
N LEU A 34 13.25 29.24 9.26
CA LEU A 34 11.86 29.62 9.52
C LEU A 34 11.11 28.49 10.23
N TYR A 35 11.25 27.24 9.77
CA TYR A 35 10.65 26.06 10.38
C TYR A 35 11.07 25.86 11.84
N LYS A 36 12.33 26.15 12.19
CA LYS A 36 12.84 25.98 13.55
C LYS A 36 12.60 27.16 14.48
N LEU A 37 12.63 28.38 13.96
CA LEU A 37 12.70 29.61 14.76
C LEU A 37 11.41 30.43 14.74
N VAL A 38 10.53 30.24 13.76
CA VAL A 38 9.27 31.00 13.65
C VAL A 38 8.11 30.13 14.14
N PRO A 39 7.53 30.43 15.32
CA PRO A 39 6.40 29.68 15.85
C PRO A 39 5.25 29.59 14.85
N GLY A 40 4.73 28.38 14.62
CA GLY A 40 3.62 28.13 13.70
C GLY A 40 4.05 27.97 12.24
N PHE A 41 5.31 28.23 11.88
CA PHE A 41 5.80 27.96 10.52
C PHE A 41 6.00 26.45 10.27
N ASP A 42 6.24 25.68 11.32
CA ASP A 42 6.31 24.22 11.34
C ASP A 42 4.99 23.53 10.98
N LEU A 43 3.87 24.24 11.05
CA LEU A 43 2.56 23.78 10.60
C LEU A 43 2.46 23.65 9.06
N PHE A 44 3.35 24.31 8.29
CA PHE A 44 3.39 24.20 6.83
C PHE A 44 4.16 22.95 6.37
N ARG A 45 3.58 21.77 6.63
CA ARG A 45 4.20 20.44 6.43
C ARG A 45 4.54 20.05 4.99
N ALA A 46 4.02 20.77 3.99
CA ALA A 46 4.22 20.48 2.57
C ALA A 46 4.91 21.66 1.87
N PRO A 47 6.26 21.71 1.84
CA PRO A 47 7.01 22.81 1.23
C PRO A 47 6.57 23.11 -0.21
N ALA A 48 6.25 22.09 -1.00
CA ALA A 48 5.78 22.25 -2.38
C ALA A 48 4.59 23.21 -2.53
N ARG A 49 3.76 23.42 -1.50
CA ARG A 49 2.63 24.36 -1.54
C ARG A 49 3.07 25.82 -1.70
N TRP A 50 4.31 26.17 -1.37
CA TRP A 50 4.87 27.51 -1.65
C TRP A 50 5.00 27.81 -3.16
N MET A 51 4.90 26.79 -4.03
CA MET A 51 4.75 26.95 -5.48
C MET A 51 3.52 27.79 -5.87
N LEU A 52 2.54 27.96 -4.98
CA LEU A 52 1.42 28.86 -5.21
C LEU A 52 1.88 30.32 -5.35
N LEU A 53 2.77 30.78 -4.46
CA LEU A 53 3.36 32.12 -4.57
C LEU A 53 4.21 32.25 -5.84
N TYR A 54 4.94 31.18 -6.19
CA TYR A 54 5.68 31.12 -7.44
C TYR A 54 4.77 31.32 -8.65
N THR A 55 3.68 30.55 -8.71
CA THR A 55 2.72 30.54 -9.80
C THR A 55 2.05 31.91 -9.97
N VAL A 56 1.63 32.54 -8.87
CA VAL A 56 1.05 33.90 -8.90
C VAL A 56 2.08 34.92 -9.40
N GLY A 57 3.31 34.88 -8.88
CA GLY A 57 4.39 35.78 -9.30
C GLY A 57 4.69 35.66 -10.79
N VAL A 58 4.86 34.43 -11.28
CA VAL A 58 5.14 34.13 -12.69
C VAL A 58 3.95 34.48 -13.59
N ALA A 59 2.71 34.23 -13.17
CA ALA A 59 1.52 34.59 -13.94
C ALA A 59 1.41 36.11 -14.15
N VAL A 60 1.69 36.90 -13.12
CA VAL A 60 1.71 38.37 -13.21
C VAL A 60 2.86 38.84 -14.12
N LEU A 61 4.05 38.24 -14.01
CA LEU A 61 5.19 38.55 -14.88
C LEU A 61 4.93 38.15 -16.34
N ALA A 62 4.28 37.01 -16.57
CA ALA A 62 3.84 36.56 -17.88
C ALA A 62 2.81 37.52 -18.48
N GLY A 63 1.83 37.98 -17.67
CA GLY A 63 0.90 39.03 -18.06
C GLY A 63 1.59 40.33 -18.48
N TYR A 64 2.62 40.77 -17.76
CA TYR A 64 3.44 41.91 -18.17
C TYR A 64 4.26 41.63 -19.44
N GLY A 65 4.71 40.39 -19.64
CA GLY A 65 5.39 39.96 -20.87
C GLY A 65 4.45 40.04 -22.08
N VAL A 66 3.22 39.54 -21.93
CA VAL A 66 2.16 39.60 -22.94
C VAL A 66 1.73 41.04 -23.23
N ASP A 67 1.54 41.87 -22.21
CA ASP A 67 1.22 43.30 -22.38
C ASP A 67 2.36 44.04 -23.09
N GLY A 68 3.62 43.74 -22.72
CA GLY A 68 4.80 44.22 -23.42
C GLY A 68 4.81 43.82 -24.90
N TRP A 69 4.48 42.56 -25.20
CA TRP A 69 4.37 42.02 -26.55
C TRP A 69 3.31 42.77 -27.38
N PHE A 70 2.11 43.00 -26.83
CA PHE A 70 1.05 43.74 -27.49
C PHE A 70 1.38 45.23 -27.69
N MET A 71 2.12 45.85 -26.76
CA MET A 71 2.55 47.24 -26.90
C MET A 71 3.66 47.41 -27.96
N THR A 72 4.62 46.49 -28.06
CA THR A 72 5.58 46.47 -29.18
C THR A 72 4.92 46.30 -30.56
N SER A 73 3.68 45.77 -30.59
CA SER A 73 2.92 45.58 -31.83
C SER A 73 2.20 46.86 -32.32
N ARG A 74 2.24 47.97 -31.56
CA ARG A 74 1.54 49.24 -31.85
C ARG A 74 2.45 50.45 -32.14
N GLY A 75 3.78 50.27 -32.25
CA GLY A 75 4.70 51.36 -32.63
C GLY A 75 4.55 51.80 -34.10
N PRO A 76 4.84 53.09 -34.43
CA PRO A 76 4.73 53.59 -35.80
C PRO A 76 5.70 52.85 -36.74
N LEU A 77 5.15 52.46 -37.89
CA LEU A 77 5.80 51.66 -38.93
C LEU A 77 7.04 52.39 -39.48
N THR A 78 8.22 51.99 -39.03
CA THR A 78 9.47 52.28 -39.74
C THR A 78 10.21 50.97 -40.03
N GLY A 79 10.11 50.54 -41.29
CA GLY A 79 11.17 49.88 -42.03
C GLY A 79 11.74 48.54 -41.56
N ARG A 80 10.94 47.46 -41.55
CA ARG A 80 11.30 46.15 -42.16
C ARG A 80 10.13 45.17 -42.05
N GLN A 81 9.55 44.85 -43.20
CA GLN A 81 8.48 43.86 -43.34
C GLN A 81 9.01 42.46 -43.01
N VAL A 82 8.70 41.96 -41.81
CA VAL A 82 8.51 40.52 -41.60
C VAL A 82 7.01 40.29 -41.59
N SER A 83 6.54 39.45 -42.51
CA SER A 83 5.12 39.17 -42.76
C SER A 83 4.38 38.77 -41.46
N ARG A 84 3.51 39.68 -40.99
CA ARG A 84 2.70 39.56 -39.77
C ARG A 84 1.52 38.54 -39.76
N PRO A 85 1.08 37.87 -40.85
CA PRO A 85 -0.07 36.96 -40.75
C PRO A 85 0.25 35.58 -40.16
N ARG A 86 1.51 35.11 -40.20
CA ARG A 86 1.92 33.83 -39.59
C ARG A 86 1.91 33.89 -38.06
N LEU A 87 2.42 34.97 -37.47
CA LEU A 87 2.46 35.15 -36.01
C LEU A 87 1.05 35.24 -35.39
N ARG A 88 0.11 35.86 -36.12
CA ARG A 88 -1.30 35.99 -35.71
C ARG A 88 -2.06 34.66 -35.73
N ARG A 89 -1.68 33.72 -36.60
CA ARG A 89 -2.24 32.35 -36.60
C ARG A 89 -1.79 31.55 -35.38
N TRP A 90 -0.50 31.60 -35.04
CA TRP A 90 0.02 30.93 -33.84
C TRP A 90 -0.56 31.51 -32.53
N GLN A 91 -0.87 32.80 -32.51
CA GLN A 91 -1.58 33.45 -31.38
C GLN A 91 -3.01 32.94 -31.20
N TRP A 92 -3.76 32.75 -32.29
CA TRP A 92 -5.09 32.15 -32.23
C TRP A 92 -5.05 30.69 -31.85
N ILE A 93 -4.08 29.92 -32.35
CA ILE A 93 -3.88 28.51 -31.98
C ILE A 93 -3.57 28.40 -30.49
N ALA A 94 -2.68 29.24 -29.95
CA ALA A 94 -2.37 29.26 -28.51
C ALA A 94 -3.60 29.61 -27.65
N LEU A 95 -4.40 30.60 -28.06
CA LEU A 95 -5.63 30.96 -27.35
C LEU A 95 -6.66 29.83 -27.37
N VAL A 96 -6.84 29.18 -28.53
CA VAL A 96 -7.76 28.04 -28.68
C VAL A 96 -7.30 26.86 -27.85
N LEU A 97 -6.00 26.55 -27.82
CA LEU A 97 -5.45 25.48 -26.97
C LEU A 97 -5.64 25.76 -25.48
N VAL A 98 -5.49 27.02 -25.05
CA VAL A 98 -5.76 27.44 -23.66
C VAL A 98 -7.24 27.29 -23.32
N VAL A 99 -8.15 27.68 -24.23
CA VAL A 99 -9.60 27.55 -24.03
C VAL A 99 -10.04 26.08 -24.01
N ILE A 100 -9.52 25.25 -24.90
CA ILE A 100 -9.80 23.81 -24.94
C ILE A 100 -9.24 23.13 -23.69
N GLY A 101 -8.01 23.47 -23.28
CA GLY A 101 -7.42 22.96 -22.04
C GLY A 101 -8.23 23.34 -20.80
N ALA A 102 -8.68 24.60 -20.71
CA ALA A 102 -9.53 25.06 -19.62
C ALA A 102 -10.92 24.41 -19.61
N ALA A 103 -11.54 24.22 -20.79
CA ALA A 103 -12.83 23.54 -20.93
C ALA A 103 -12.74 22.05 -20.60
N GLY A 104 -11.66 21.37 -21.01
CA GLY A 104 -11.40 19.97 -20.65
C GLY A 104 -11.17 19.79 -19.14
N LEU A 105 -10.44 20.70 -18.51
CA LEU A 105 -10.27 20.72 -17.05
C LEU A 105 -11.59 20.95 -16.30
N LEU A 106 -12.45 21.84 -16.79
CA LEU A 106 -13.77 22.11 -16.20
C LEU A 106 -14.76 20.95 -16.40
N ALA A 107 -14.65 20.20 -17.50
CA ALA A 107 -15.51 19.06 -17.79
C ALA A 107 -15.19 17.82 -16.92
N LEU A 108 -13.99 17.75 -16.35
CA LEU A 108 -13.53 16.64 -15.51
C LEU A 108 -13.76 16.89 -14.01
N GLN A 109 -14.44 17.98 -13.64
CA GLN A 109 -14.50 18.44 -12.24
C GLN A 109 -15.90 18.28 -11.64
N SER A 110 -15.96 17.74 -10.42
CA SER A 110 -17.17 17.72 -9.60
C SER A 110 -17.55 19.16 -9.22
N TRP A 111 -18.79 19.55 -9.53
CA TRP A 111 -19.26 20.92 -9.28
C TRP A 111 -19.43 21.17 -7.76
N PRO A 112 -19.04 22.36 -7.26
CA PRO A 112 -19.23 22.70 -5.86
C PRO A 112 -20.73 22.72 -5.49
N GLY A 113 -21.03 22.40 -4.23
CA GLY A 113 -22.40 22.51 -3.70
C GLY A 113 -22.94 23.94 -3.75
N LEU A 114 -24.27 24.08 -3.70
CA LEU A 114 -24.96 25.37 -3.82
C LEU A 114 -24.47 26.42 -2.80
N VAL A 115 -24.19 26.00 -1.56
CA VAL A 115 -23.69 26.88 -0.50
C VAL A 115 -22.32 27.46 -0.88
N THR A 116 -21.42 26.63 -1.40
CA THR A 116 -20.08 27.04 -1.86
C THR A 116 -20.16 28.01 -3.03
N LEU A 117 -21.04 27.73 -4.00
CA LEU A 117 -21.28 28.62 -5.14
C LEU A 117 -21.81 29.99 -4.71
N LEU A 118 -22.77 30.02 -3.78
CA LEU A 118 -23.31 31.26 -3.23
C LEU A 118 -22.25 32.05 -2.45
N ALA A 119 -21.42 31.37 -1.65
CA ALA A 119 -20.30 31.99 -0.95
C ALA A 119 -19.29 32.63 -1.92
N TRP A 120 -18.94 31.93 -3.00
CA TRP A 120 -18.06 32.47 -4.05
C TRP A 120 -18.65 33.68 -4.76
N LEU A 121 -19.96 33.68 -5.04
CA LEU A 121 -20.63 34.84 -5.66
C LEU A 121 -20.62 36.06 -4.74
N VAL A 122 -20.82 35.87 -3.43
CA VAL A 122 -20.76 36.95 -2.44
C VAL A 122 -19.34 37.51 -2.31
N VAL A 123 -18.33 36.65 -2.14
CA VAL A 123 -16.92 37.05 -2.05
C VAL A 123 -16.47 37.72 -3.35
N GLY A 124 -16.80 37.13 -4.50
CA GLY A 124 -16.50 37.69 -5.82
C GLY A 124 -17.16 39.07 -6.02
N GLY A 125 -18.42 39.21 -5.63
CA GLY A 125 -19.13 40.50 -5.64
C GLY A 125 -18.47 41.55 -4.75
N LEU A 126 -18.04 41.17 -3.55
CA LEU A 126 -17.31 42.05 -2.63
C LEU A 126 -15.94 42.47 -3.18
N VAL A 127 -15.19 41.53 -3.77
CA VAL A 127 -13.88 41.81 -4.41
C VAL A 127 -14.06 42.76 -5.59
N ILE A 128 -15.04 42.51 -6.47
CA ILE A 128 -15.35 43.38 -7.61
C ILE A 128 -15.80 44.76 -7.13
N GLY A 129 -16.69 44.82 -6.13
CA GLY A 129 -17.13 46.07 -5.52
C GLY A 129 -15.95 46.88 -4.97
N LEU A 130 -15.06 46.26 -4.19
CA LEU A 130 -13.86 46.89 -3.63
C LEU A 130 -12.85 47.31 -4.71
N ALA A 131 -12.73 46.55 -5.80
CA ALA A 131 -11.88 46.88 -6.93
C ALA A 131 -12.40 48.08 -7.76
N LEU A 132 -13.73 48.26 -7.83
CA LEU A 132 -14.39 49.34 -8.56
C LEU A 132 -14.43 50.67 -7.78
N VAL A 133 -14.23 50.66 -6.45
CA VAL A 133 -14.15 51.87 -5.62
C VAL A 133 -12.86 52.65 -5.91
N ARG A 134 -12.97 53.65 -6.78
CA ARG A 134 -11.84 54.49 -7.27
C ARG A 134 -11.20 55.39 -6.20
N ARG A 135 -11.84 55.66 -5.06
CA ARG A 135 -11.38 56.60 -4.01
C ARG A 135 -10.81 55.96 -2.73
N GLY A 136 -10.57 54.64 -2.71
CA GLY A 136 -10.25 53.89 -1.48
C GLY A 136 -8.77 53.78 -1.04
N GLY A 137 -7.82 54.50 -1.65
CA GLY A 137 -6.43 54.62 -1.16
C GLY A 137 -5.74 53.31 -0.71
N ARG A 138 -5.11 53.31 0.47
CA ARG A 138 -4.52 52.13 1.15
C ARG A 138 -5.55 51.24 1.85
N TRP A 139 -6.69 51.81 2.23
CA TRP A 139 -7.75 51.13 2.97
C TRP A 139 -8.49 50.07 2.13
N ARG A 140 -8.59 50.26 0.82
CA ARG A 140 -9.11 49.22 -0.10
C ARG A 140 -8.25 47.96 -0.11
N TRP A 141 -6.93 48.11 -0.04
CA TRP A 141 -6.01 46.98 -0.01
C TRP A 141 -6.07 46.29 1.35
N ALA A 142 -6.16 47.06 2.44
CA ALA A 142 -6.42 46.51 3.76
C ALA A 142 -7.76 45.74 3.82
N ALA A 143 -8.81 46.26 3.19
CA ALA A 143 -10.12 45.60 3.12
C ALA A 143 -10.10 44.31 2.29
N LEU A 144 -9.38 44.28 1.16
CA LEU A 144 -9.21 43.07 0.35
C LEU A 144 -8.39 42.01 1.09
N VAL A 145 -7.31 42.41 1.77
CA VAL A 145 -6.53 41.51 2.62
C VAL A 145 -7.37 41.00 3.79
N ALA A 146 -8.15 41.85 4.44
CA ALA A 146 -9.06 41.45 5.51
C ALA A 146 -10.13 40.47 5.00
N LEU A 147 -10.72 40.72 3.83
CA LEU A 147 -11.69 39.81 3.21
C LEU A 147 -11.07 38.45 2.89
N LEU A 148 -9.86 38.43 2.33
CA LEU A 148 -9.11 37.20 2.07
C LEU A 148 -8.81 36.45 3.38
N LEU A 149 -8.36 37.14 4.42
CA LEU A 149 -8.09 36.52 5.71
C LEU A 149 -9.37 35.94 6.34
N VAL A 150 -10.49 36.64 6.25
CA VAL A 150 -11.79 36.16 6.71
C VAL A 150 -12.21 34.90 5.93
N GLU A 151 -12.13 34.94 4.61
CA GLU A 151 -12.47 33.81 3.75
C GLU A 151 -11.60 32.59 4.05
N LEU A 152 -10.28 32.77 4.11
CA LEU A 152 -9.33 31.70 4.46
C LEU A 152 -9.58 31.15 5.87
N THR A 153 -9.96 32.01 6.83
CA THR A 153 -10.30 31.57 8.19
C THR A 153 -11.56 30.69 8.19
N PHE A 154 -12.61 31.11 7.50
CA PHE A 154 -13.84 30.30 7.38
C PHE A 154 -13.61 29.00 6.60
N ALA A 155 -12.84 29.06 5.52
CA ALA A 155 -12.44 27.87 4.77
C ALA A 155 -11.61 26.91 5.64
N SER A 156 -10.77 27.44 6.53
CA SER A 156 -9.98 26.61 7.45
C SER A 156 -10.83 25.82 8.42
N PHE A 157 -11.98 26.35 8.88
CA PHE A 157 -12.91 25.64 9.76
C PHE A 157 -13.64 24.47 9.10
N ALA A 158 -13.61 24.38 7.76
CA ALA A 158 -14.14 23.24 7.02
C ALA A 158 -13.10 22.14 6.77
N LEU A 159 -11.82 22.35 7.13
CA LEU A 159 -10.78 21.36 6.92
C LEU A 159 -10.86 20.26 8.00
N GLU A 160 -10.66 19.01 7.63
CA GLU A 160 -10.81 17.85 8.53
C GLU A 160 -10.00 17.95 9.82
N HIS A 161 -8.82 18.57 9.80
CA HIS A 161 -7.99 18.77 10.99
C HIS A 161 -8.60 19.70 12.06
N THR A 162 -9.69 20.42 11.76
CA THR A 162 -10.46 21.20 12.76
C THR A 162 -11.58 20.40 13.41
N ARG A 163 -11.71 19.10 13.09
CA ARG A 163 -12.56 18.14 13.80
C ARG A 163 -11.66 17.20 14.61
N PRO A 164 -11.12 17.66 15.76
CA PRO A 164 -10.28 16.80 16.58
C PRO A 164 -11.15 15.68 17.18
N THR A 165 -10.73 14.44 16.95
CA THR A 165 -11.18 13.29 17.73
C THR A 165 -10.30 13.13 18.99
N ALA A 166 -10.56 12.11 19.80
CA ALA A 166 -9.75 11.79 20.97
C ALA A 166 -8.28 11.50 20.56
N PRO A 167 -7.27 12.02 21.27
CA PRO A 167 -5.85 11.67 21.02
C PRO A 167 -5.59 10.15 20.99
N GLU A 168 -6.39 9.40 21.75
CA GLU A 168 -6.40 7.94 21.84
C GLU A 168 -6.57 7.28 20.47
N ALA A 169 -7.22 7.94 19.51
CA ALA A 169 -7.33 7.51 18.12
C ALA A 169 -5.98 7.27 17.42
N ILE A 170 -4.87 7.76 17.99
CA ILE A 170 -3.49 7.47 17.54
C ILE A 170 -2.64 6.90 18.68
N THR A 171 -2.82 7.38 19.91
CA THR A 171 -1.91 7.03 21.02
C THR A 171 -2.28 5.75 21.74
N SER A 172 -3.55 5.33 21.70
CA SER A 172 -3.99 4.06 22.29
C SER A 172 -3.68 2.94 21.30
N LEU A 173 -2.56 2.23 21.50
CA LEU A 173 -2.16 1.15 20.62
C LEU A 173 -3.09 -0.06 20.82
N ARG A 174 -3.82 -0.43 19.77
CA ARG A 174 -4.67 -1.65 19.74
C ARG A 174 -3.81 -2.92 19.79
N THR A 175 -4.43 -4.06 20.11
CA THR A 175 -3.71 -5.32 20.33
C THR A 175 -3.05 -5.86 19.08
N ALA A 176 -3.71 -5.81 17.92
CA ALA A 176 -3.13 -6.28 16.67
C ALA A 176 -1.87 -5.51 16.22
N PRO A 177 -1.86 -4.17 16.15
CA PRO A 177 -0.62 -3.45 15.84
C PRO A 177 0.45 -3.61 16.92
N ALA A 178 0.08 -3.83 18.19
CA ALA A 178 1.05 -4.15 19.24
C ALA A 178 1.78 -5.47 18.98
N ASP A 179 1.06 -6.53 18.58
CA ASP A 179 1.67 -7.82 18.24
C ASP A 179 2.59 -7.73 17.01
N LEU A 180 2.17 -7.03 15.96
CA LEU A 180 3.02 -6.83 14.78
C LEU A 180 4.28 -6.02 15.11
N LEU A 181 4.17 -5.00 15.97
CA LEU A 181 5.32 -4.22 16.45
C LEU A 181 6.26 -5.06 17.31
N ALA A 182 5.73 -5.97 18.14
CA ALA A 182 6.54 -6.89 18.91
C ALA A 182 7.31 -7.85 17.99
N ALA A 183 6.61 -8.50 17.05
CA ALA A 183 7.22 -9.40 16.07
C ALA A 183 8.29 -8.71 15.22
N ALA A 184 8.03 -7.48 14.77
CA ALA A 184 9.00 -6.69 14.00
C ALA A 184 10.26 -6.36 14.83
N ARG A 185 10.10 -5.96 16.10
CA ARG A 185 11.24 -5.69 17.00
C ARG A 185 12.06 -6.94 17.27
N ASP A 186 11.41 -8.09 17.38
CA ASP A 186 12.10 -9.38 17.62
C ASP A 186 12.90 -9.81 16.38
N ALA A 187 12.40 -9.56 15.17
CA ALA A 187 13.17 -9.73 13.94
C ALA A 187 14.38 -8.79 13.89
N GLU A 188 14.19 -7.50 14.20
CA GLU A 188 15.28 -6.51 14.24
C GLU A 188 16.37 -6.87 15.27
N GLN A 189 15.99 -7.39 16.45
CA GLN A 189 16.94 -7.85 17.46
C GLN A 189 17.77 -9.05 17.00
N ARG A 190 17.22 -9.89 16.12
CA ARG A 190 17.93 -11.00 15.46
C ARG A 190 18.79 -10.55 14.27
N GLY A 191 18.75 -9.27 13.90
CA GLY A 191 19.45 -8.74 12.73
C GLY A 191 18.75 -9.07 11.41
N GLU A 192 17.47 -9.41 11.46
CA GLU A 192 16.63 -9.73 10.31
C GLU A 192 15.82 -8.50 9.89
N ILE A 193 15.42 -8.44 8.62
CA ILE A 193 14.42 -7.46 8.16
C ILE A 193 13.04 -8.02 8.47
N PRO A 194 12.17 -7.30 9.20
CA PRO A 194 10.80 -7.78 9.47
C PRO A 194 10.06 -8.17 8.19
N GLY A 195 9.34 -9.29 8.23
CA GLY A 195 8.48 -9.72 7.14
C GLY A 195 7.34 -8.73 6.89
N ARG A 196 6.79 -8.72 5.67
CA ARG A 196 5.59 -7.92 5.38
C ARG A 196 4.38 -8.48 6.10
N PHE A 197 3.43 -7.61 6.42
CA PHE A 197 2.06 -8.04 6.64
C PHE A 197 1.16 -7.73 5.44
N LEU A 198 0.09 -8.50 5.29
CA LEU A 198 -1.03 -8.26 4.37
C LEU A 198 -2.32 -8.26 5.18
N SER A 199 -3.07 -7.15 5.15
CA SER A 199 -4.37 -7.10 5.79
C SER A 199 -5.46 -7.36 4.77
N ILE A 200 -6.27 -8.40 4.93
CA ILE A 200 -7.49 -8.63 4.13
C ILE A 200 -8.76 -8.31 4.92
N SER A 201 -8.59 -7.83 6.14
CA SER A 201 -9.67 -7.41 7.02
C SER A 201 -10.40 -6.20 6.42
N GLY A 202 -11.74 -6.30 6.41
CA GLY A 202 -12.59 -5.18 6.07
C GLY A 202 -12.51 -4.04 7.07
N ILE A 203 -13.16 -2.93 6.74
CA ILE A 203 -13.38 -1.81 7.69
C ILE A 203 -14.64 -2.00 8.53
N THR A 204 -15.16 -3.22 8.60
CA THR A 204 -16.34 -3.59 9.40
C THR A 204 -15.95 -3.76 10.86
N PHE A 205 -16.80 -3.24 11.76
CA PHE A 205 -16.55 -3.29 13.20
C PHE A 205 -16.91 -4.65 13.77
N ASP A 206 -16.12 -5.10 14.74
CA ASP A 206 -16.52 -6.23 15.57
C ASP A 206 -17.77 -5.85 16.37
N PRO A 207 -18.77 -6.75 16.49
CA PRO A 207 -19.96 -6.47 17.26
C PRO A 207 -19.63 -6.16 18.73
N GLY A 208 -19.98 -4.95 19.18
CA GLY A 208 -19.76 -4.50 20.57
C GLY A 208 -18.79 -3.34 20.70
N ASP A 209 -17.78 -3.25 19.83
CA ASP A 209 -16.72 -2.21 19.91
C ASP A 209 -17.29 -0.79 19.82
N LEU A 210 -18.28 -0.58 18.95
CA LEU A 210 -18.97 0.71 18.84
C LEU A 210 -19.66 1.09 20.16
N ALA A 211 -20.37 0.16 20.80
CA ALA A 211 -21.09 0.42 22.03
C ALA A 211 -20.14 0.73 23.19
N ASP A 212 -18.99 0.05 23.24
CA ASP A 212 -17.96 0.30 24.25
C ASP A 212 -17.33 1.69 24.08
N LEU A 213 -16.97 2.07 22.84
CA LEU A 213 -16.41 3.40 22.54
C LEU A 213 -17.44 4.52 22.78
N GLU A 214 -18.71 4.32 22.39
CA GLU A 214 -19.78 5.26 22.70
C GLU A 214 -19.99 5.40 24.20
N THR A 215 -19.97 4.30 24.96
CA THR A 215 -20.11 4.34 26.42
C THR A 215 -18.95 5.09 27.07
N MET A 216 -17.73 4.90 26.56
CA MET A 216 -16.53 5.55 27.08
C MET A 216 -16.53 7.06 26.84
N PHE A 217 -16.98 7.53 25.67
CA PHE A 217 -16.78 8.92 25.23
C PHE A 217 -18.05 9.75 25.01
N SER A 218 -19.26 9.20 25.11
CA SER A 218 -20.54 9.91 24.88
C SER A 218 -20.78 11.14 25.78
N GLY A 219 -20.08 11.24 26.91
CA GLY A 219 -20.11 12.40 27.80
C GLY A 219 -18.97 13.41 27.59
N GLU A 220 -17.94 13.03 26.83
CA GLU A 220 -16.70 13.82 26.67
C GLU A 220 -16.54 14.38 25.27
N LEU A 221 -17.06 13.67 24.26
CA LEU A 221 -16.92 14.01 22.85
C LEU A 221 -18.29 14.19 22.18
N PRO A 222 -18.40 15.11 21.20
CA PRO A 222 -19.60 15.19 20.38
C PRO A 222 -19.75 13.95 19.48
N PRO A 223 -20.97 13.60 19.02
CA PRO A 223 -21.23 12.38 18.25
C PRO A 223 -20.34 12.22 17.01
N GLU A 224 -20.03 13.31 16.29
CA GLU A 224 -19.13 13.28 15.15
C GLU A 224 -17.69 12.89 15.52
N ALA A 225 -17.19 13.33 16.68
CA ALA A 225 -15.83 13.00 17.12
C ALA A 225 -15.75 11.55 17.61
N ILE A 226 -16.84 10.99 18.15
CA ILE A 226 -16.96 9.57 18.50
C ILE A 226 -16.95 8.72 17.23
N TYR A 227 -17.69 9.13 16.19
CA TYR A 227 -17.64 8.46 14.90
C TYR A 227 -16.21 8.44 14.32
N ASP A 228 -15.52 9.59 14.36
CA ASP A 228 -14.12 9.69 13.91
C ASP A 228 -13.19 8.79 14.74
N LEU A 229 -13.41 8.69 16.06
CA LEU A 229 -12.65 7.81 16.95
C LEU A 229 -12.86 6.34 16.60
N VAL A 230 -14.10 5.95 16.36
CA VAL A 230 -14.50 4.60 15.98
C VAL A 230 -13.82 4.23 14.66
N VAL A 231 -13.96 5.06 13.62
CA VAL A 231 -13.28 4.86 12.33
C VAL A 231 -11.77 4.74 12.51
N ALA A 232 -11.15 5.65 13.26
CA ALA A 232 -9.71 5.62 13.51
C ALA A 232 -9.28 4.34 14.27
N SER A 233 -10.08 3.88 15.24
CA SER A 233 -9.81 2.66 15.99
C SER A 233 -9.80 1.44 15.07
N LYS A 234 -10.79 1.33 14.16
CA LYS A 234 -10.79 0.23 13.19
C LYS A 234 -9.61 0.28 12.23
N LEU A 235 -9.28 1.48 11.77
CA LEU A 235 -8.12 1.72 10.91
C LEU A 235 -6.80 1.29 11.59
N GLN A 236 -6.68 1.45 12.91
CA GLN A 236 -5.54 0.93 13.67
C GLN A 236 -5.44 -0.59 13.68
N GLU A 237 -6.56 -1.29 13.88
CA GLU A 237 -6.59 -2.77 13.94
C GLU A 237 -6.07 -3.39 12.64
N ILE A 238 -6.48 -2.81 11.50
CA ILE A 238 -6.08 -3.27 10.17
C ILE A 238 -4.78 -2.62 9.69
N VAL A 239 -4.18 -1.75 10.51
CA VAL A 239 -2.94 -1.01 10.25
C VAL A 239 -2.99 -0.26 8.91
N ALA A 240 -4.05 0.51 8.67
CA ALA A 240 -4.24 1.26 7.42
C ALA A 240 -5.03 2.56 7.64
N PRO A 241 -5.00 3.54 6.70
CA PRO A 241 -3.95 3.77 5.73
C PRO A 241 -2.76 4.50 6.39
N ASN A 242 -1.56 4.38 5.82
CA ASN A 242 -0.33 5.10 6.25
C ASN A 242 0.17 4.84 7.69
N LEU A 243 -0.60 4.18 8.55
CA LEU A 243 -0.12 3.64 9.83
C LEU A 243 1.11 2.72 9.68
N PRO A 244 1.28 1.93 8.61
CA PRO A 244 2.50 1.16 8.42
C PRO A 244 3.74 2.05 8.32
N LEU A 245 3.63 3.20 7.65
CA LEU A 245 4.70 4.20 7.57
C LEU A 245 4.94 4.90 8.91
N LEU A 246 3.88 5.20 9.66
CA LEU A 246 4.00 5.82 10.97
C LEU A 246 4.73 4.89 11.97
N TRP A 247 4.41 3.61 11.93
CA TRP A 247 4.93 2.60 12.85
C TRP A 247 6.13 1.81 12.31
N ARG A 248 6.57 2.09 11.08
CA ARG A 248 7.64 1.38 10.36
C ARG A 248 7.41 -0.13 10.27
N LEU A 249 6.16 -0.51 10.08
CA LEU A 249 5.78 -1.89 9.82
C LEU A 249 5.78 -2.12 8.30
N PRO A 250 6.55 -3.10 7.79
CA PRO A 250 6.50 -3.44 6.37
C PRO A 250 5.12 -3.99 6.01
N ALA A 251 4.42 -3.32 5.11
CA ALA A 251 3.12 -3.76 4.60
C ALA A 251 3.20 -3.97 3.10
N VAL A 252 2.48 -4.94 2.54
CA VAL A 252 2.41 -5.14 1.09
C VAL A 252 2.01 -3.85 0.35
N ASP A 253 0.96 -3.19 0.81
CA ASP A 253 0.43 -1.93 0.23
C ASP A 253 1.07 -0.66 0.83
N GLY A 254 2.18 -0.77 1.57
CA GLY A 254 2.82 0.34 2.31
C GLY A 254 4.01 0.98 1.59
N TYR A 255 4.44 2.15 2.09
CA TYR A 255 5.58 2.91 1.54
C TYR A 255 6.93 2.62 2.23
N ASP A 256 6.97 1.89 3.36
CA ASP A 256 8.18 1.66 4.18
C ASP A 256 8.52 0.15 4.25
N GLY A 257 9.29 -0.34 3.27
CA GLY A 257 9.53 -1.78 3.08
C GLY A 257 8.40 -2.52 2.35
N GLY A 258 7.36 -1.80 1.93
CA GLY A 258 6.28 -2.33 1.10
C GLY A 258 6.62 -2.43 -0.38
N VAL A 259 5.66 -2.94 -1.16
CA VAL A 259 5.82 -3.12 -2.60
C VAL A 259 5.40 -1.83 -3.30
N LEU A 260 6.29 -1.26 -4.12
CA LEU A 260 6.00 0.01 -4.78
C LEU A 260 4.85 -0.17 -5.78
N PRO A 261 3.82 0.69 -5.76
CA PRO A 261 2.64 0.59 -6.63
C PRO A 261 2.97 1.09 -8.05
N LEU A 262 3.88 0.39 -8.71
CA LEU A 262 4.25 0.60 -10.11
C LEU A 262 3.35 -0.24 -11.02
N ARG A 263 3.35 0.06 -12.32
CA ARG A 263 2.60 -0.73 -13.32
C ARG A 263 2.79 -2.24 -13.18
N ARG A 264 4.03 -2.71 -12.98
CA ARG A 264 4.31 -4.14 -12.79
C ARG A 264 3.72 -4.71 -11.51
N TYR A 265 3.56 -3.92 -10.45
CA TYR A 265 2.87 -4.41 -9.27
C TYR A 265 1.38 -4.62 -9.58
N VAL A 266 0.75 -3.71 -10.33
CA VAL A 266 -0.62 -3.88 -10.82
C VAL A 266 -0.76 -5.14 -11.67
N ASP A 267 0.19 -5.38 -12.59
CA ASP A 267 0.20 -6.61 -13.40
C ASP A 267 0.36 -7.88 -12.53
N LEU A 268 1.17 -7.83 -11.46
CA LEU A 268 1.36 -8.91 -10.50
C LEU A 268 0.10 -9.17 -9.65
N GLN A 269 -0.73 -8.17 -9.37
CA GLN A 269 -1.97 -8.34 -8.59
C GLN A 269 -2.94 -9.33 -9.24
N ALA A 270 -2.84 -9.54 -10.56
CA ALA A 270 -3.62 -10.56 -11.28
C ALA A 270 -3.33 -12.01 -10.85
N LEU A 271 -2.23 -12.25 -10.12
CA LEU A 271 -1.96 -13.55 -9.49
C LEU A 271 -2.83 -13.79 -8.24
N PHE A 272 -3.37 -12.72 -7.64
CA PHE A 272 -4.02 -12.75 -6.33
C PHE A 272 -5.54 -12.60 -6.40
N ALA A 273 -6.04 -11.91 -7.42
CA ALA A 273 -7.47 -11.69 -7.64
C ALA A 273 -7.81 -11.82 -9.13
N PRO A 274 -9.03 -12.30 -9.47
CA PRO A 274 -9.46 -12.42 -10.87
C PRO A 274 -9.45 -11.06 -11.57
N GLY A 275 -9.01 -11.01 -12.84
CA GLY A 275 -8.71 -9.77 -13.55
C GLY A 275 -9.88 -8.79 -13.71
N GLU A 276 -11.13 -9.25 -13.66
CA GLU A 276 -12.32 -8.39 -13.70
C GLU A 276 -12.53 -7.59 -12.39
N ALA A 277 -11.93 -8.05 -11.29
CA ALA A 277 -12.01 -7.42 -9.98
C ALA A 277 -10.83 -6.46 -9.71
N LEU A 278 -9.88 -6.33 -10.64
CA LEU A 278 -8.70 -5.50 -10.43
C LEU A 278 -8.98 -4.02 -10.70
N ASP A 279 -8.81 -3.19 -9.67
CA ASP A 279 -8.72 -1.74 -9.80
C ASP A 279 -7.23 -1.35 -9.91
N PRO A 280 -6.75 -0.78 -11.03
CA PRO A 280 -5.37 -0.38 -11.20
C PRO A 280 -4.85 0.62 -10.15
N ASP A 281 -5.73 1.44 -9.58
CA ASP A 281 -5.41 2.38 -8.50
C ASP A 281 -5.75 1.80 -7.11
N GLY A 282 -6.26 0.57 -7.07
CA GLY A 282 -6.65 -0.16 -5.88
C GLY A 282 -5.48 -0.74 -5.09
N ARG A 283 -5.65 -0.83 -3.78
CA ARG A 283 -4.74 -1.56 -2.88
C ARG A 283 -5.06 -3.05 -2.96
N LEU A 284 -4.04 -3.92 -2.86
CA LEU A 284 -4.27 -5.36 -2.94
C LEU A 284 -5.24 -5.82 -1.84
N ARG A 285 -5.10 -5.29 -0.62
CA ARG A 285 -6.02 -5.58 0.50
C ARG A 285 -7.50 -5.39 0.22
N GLU A 286 -7.85 -4.43 -0.63
CA GLU A 286 -9.25 -4.03 -0.89
C GLU A 286 -9.90 -4.90 -1.98
N GLN A 287 -9.11 -5.74 -2.64
CA GLN A 287 -9.51 -6.54 -3.80
C GLN A 287 -9.54 -8.05 -3.48
N LEU A 288 -9.10 -8.44 -2.28
CA LEU A 288 -9.01 -9.83 -1.85
C LEU A 288 -10.28 -10.31 -1.15
N THR A 289 -10.75 -11.50 -1.53
CA THR A 289 -11.92 -12.15 -0.91
C THR A 289 -11.56 -13.26 0.07
N ALA A 290 -10.34 -13.78 -0.01
CA ALA A 290 -9.80 -14.83 0.85
C ALA A 290 -8.28 -14.63 1.03
N VAL A 291 -7.69 -15.35 1.99
CA VAL A 291 -6.23 -15.39 2.17
C VAL A 291 -5.60 -15.98 0.89
N PRO A 292 -4.65 -15.27 0.24
CA PRO A 292 -3.96 -15.79 -0.94
C PRO A 292 -3.15 -17.06 -0.62
N ALA A 293 -2.92 -17.85 -1.67
CA ALA A 293 -2.07 -19.04 -1.60
C ALA A 293 -0.72 -18.78 -0.92
N SER A 294 -0.27 -19.67 -0.03
CA SER A 294 0.99 -19.53 0.73
C SER A 294 2.17 -19.21 -0.20
N ARG A 295 2.27 -19.87 -1.37
CA ARG A 295 3.32 -19.60 -2.36
C ARG A 295 3.38 -18.14 -2.83
N LEU A 296 2.24 -17.48 -2.97
CA LEU A 296 2.15 -16.07 -3.39
C LEU A 296 2.48 -15.13 -2.23
N LEU A 297 2.08 -15.49 -1.01
CA LEU A 297 2.48 -14.78 0.20
C LEU A 297 4.00 -14.84 0.40
N ARG A 298 4.61 -16.02 0.20
CA ARG A 298 6.06 -16.24 0.24
C ARG A 298 6.79 -15.41 -0.80
N LEU A 299 6.25 -15.35 -2.03
CA LEU A 299 6.78 -14.49 -3.10
C LEU A 299 6.87 -13.02 -2.66
N LEU A 300 5.83 -12.50 -2.00
CA LEU A 300 5.80 -11.12 -1.49
C LEU A 300 6.53 -10.93 -0.14
N ASN A 301 7.15 -11.99 0.42
CA ASN A 301 7.70 -11.98 1.77
C ASN A 301 6.65 -11.56 2.83
N VAL A 302 5.41 -12.02 2.68
CA VAL A 302 4.36 -11.84 3.69
C VAL A 302 4.55 -12.88 4.78
N GLN A 303 4.84 -12.40 5.99
CA GLN A 303 4.93 -13.20 7.21
C GLN A 303 3.63 -13.17 8.00
N HIS A 304 2.91 -12.06 8.00
CA HIS A 304 1.69 -11.92 8.80
C HIS A 304 0.48 -11.60 7.92
N VAL A 305 -0.63 -12.30 8.10
CA VAL A 305 -1.90 -12.01 7.44
C VAL A 305 -2.92 -11.57 8.49
N ILE A 306 -3.48 -10.37 8.33
CA ILE A 306 -4.53 -9.84 9.21
C ILE A 306 -5.89 -10.15 8.58
N THR A 307 -6.77 -10.80 9.31
CA THR A 307 -8.15 -11.08 8.87
C THR A 307 -9.16 -10.66 9.94
N ASP A 308 -10.41 -10.42 9.53
CA ASP A 308 -11.47 -10.12 10.49
C ASP A 308 -12.05 -11.40 11.13
N LYS A 309 -12.81 -11.21 12.19
CA LYS A 309 -13.58 -12.26 12.87
C LYS A 309 -15.03 -12.33 12.40
N GLY A 310 -15.45 -11.41 11.54
CA GLY A 310 -16.86 -11.21 11.19
C GLY A 310 -17.47 -12.40 10.46
N PHE A 311 -16.65 -13.25 9.86
CA PHE A 311 -17.06 -14.43 9.11
C PHE A 311 -16.87 -15.75 9.86
N ASP A 312 -16.36 -15.70 11.08
CA ASP A 312 -16.29 -16.86 11.95
C ASP A 312 -17.63 -17.15 12.61
N VAL A 313 -17.78 -18.37 13.13
CA VAL A 313 -19.07 -18.85 13.63
C VAL A 313 -18.99 -19.14 15.12
N TRP A 314 -19.97 -18.63 15.84
CA TRP A 314 -20.31 -19.08 17.18
C TRP A 314 -21.53 -20.00 17.11
N ARG A 315 -21.35 -21.28 17.43
CA ARG A 315 -22.42 -22.27 17.45
C ARG A 315 -22.45 -22.97 18.79
N ASP A 316 -23.60 -22.93 19.46
CA ASP A 316 -23.80 -23.55 20.78
C ASP A 316 -22.75 -23.13 21.83
N GLY A 317 -22.36 -21.85 21.82
CA GLY A 317 -21.34 -21.30 22.73
C GLY A 317 -19.89 -21.67 22.40
N VAL A 318 -19.65 -22.33 21.25
CA VAL A 318 -18.32 -22.71 20.77
C VAL A 318 -17.94 -21.87 19.57
N TYR A 319 -16.73 -21.31 19.59
CA TYR A 319 -16.14 -20.57 18.49
C TYR A 319 -15.45 -21.48 17.46
N TYR A 320 -15.68 -21.21 16.18
CA TYR A 320 -15.07 -21.87 15.04
C TYR A 320 -14.42 -20.84 14.14
N ASP A 321 -13.12 -21.00 13.94
CA ASP A 321 -12.36 -20.19 12.98
C ASP A 321 -12.50 -20.83 11.60
N LEU A 322 -13.07 -20.09 10.64
CA LEU A 322 -13.42 -20.59 9.31
C LEU A 322 -12.66 -19.89 8.17
N GLU A 323 -11.66 -19.08 8.52
CA GLU A 323 -10.90 -18.26 7.56
C GLU A 323 -10.08 -19.10 6.58
N LEU A 324 -9.30 -20.04 7.12
CA LEU A 324 -8.41 -20.90 6.35
C LEU A 324 -9.10 -22.24 6.11
N SER A 325 -9.14 -22.69 4.86
CA SER A 325 -9.77 -23.95 4.46
C SER A 325 -8.78 -24.87 3.76
N THR A 326 -8.84 -26.17 4.04
CA THR A 326 -7.98 -27.20 3.43
C THR A 326 -8.81 -28.09 2.51
N HIS A 327 -8.42 -28.21 1.25
CA HIS A 327 -9.01 -29.16 0.31
C HIS A 327 -8.32 -30.52 0.47
N ILE A 328 -9.10 -31.59 0.59
CA ILE A 328 -8.59 -32.96 0.72
C ILE A 328 -9.13 -33.76 -0.45
N ALA A 329 -8.29 -33.98 -1.47
CA ALA A 329 -8.66 -34.71 -2.67
C ALA A 329 -8.91 -36.21 -2.35
N PRO A 330 -9.64 -36.95 -3.21
CA PRO A 330 -9.87 -38.38 -3.03
C PRO A 330 -8.58 -39.18 -2.75
N GLY A 331 -8.58 -39.91 -1.63
CA GLY A 331 -7.43 -40.72 -1.18
C GLY A 331 -6.39 -39.96 -0.33
N GLU A 332 -6.43 -38.63 -0.31
CA GLU A 332 -5.52 -37.80 0.48
C GLU A 332 -5.95 -37.69 1.95
N ALA A 333 -5.02 -37.25 2.79
CA ALA A 333 -5.29 -36.98 4.19
C ALA A 333 -4.44 -35.82 4.70
N ILE A 334 -5.03 -35.01 5.57
CA ILE A 334 -4.33 -33.98 6.33
C ILE A 334 -4.19 -34.42 7.78
N THR A 335 -3.08 -34.06 8.42
CA THR A 335 -2.85 -34.32 9.85
C THR A 335 -2.53 -33.02 10.58
N LEU A 336 -3.31 -32.71 11.60
CA LEU A 336 -3.11 -31.59 12.51
C LEU A 336 -2.32 -32.12 13.72
N THR A 337 -1.14 -31.54 13.99
CA THR A 337 -0.19 -32.03 15.01
C THR A 337 -0.03 -31.09 16.21
N ALA A 338 -0.23 -29.77 16.05
CA ALA A 338 -0.19 -28.78 17.13
C ALA A 338 -1.56 -28.65 17.83
N VAL A 339 -2.08 -29.77 18.34
CA VAL A 339 -3.47 -29.90 18.84
C VAL A 339 -3.57 -30.18 20.34
N ASP A 340 -2.45 -30.19 21.06
CA ASP A 340 -2.33 -30.45 22.51
C ASP A 340 -2.71 -29.22 23.36
N ARG A 341 -3.77 -28.51 22.98
CA ARG A 341 -4.16 -27.21 23.56
C ARG A 341 -5.19 -27.31 24.67
N LEU A 342 -5.96 -28.39 24.70
CA LEU A 342 -7.12 -28.56 25.57
C LEU A 342 -7.38 -30.05 25.79
N GLU A 343 -7.74 -30.44 27.01
CA GLU A 343 -8.39 -31.74 27.25
C GLU A 343 -9.81 -31.67 26.69
N ALA A 344 -10.06 -32.38 25.59
CA ALA A 344 -11.32 -32.35 24.88
C ALA A 344 -12.19 -33.56 25.24
N THR A 345 -13.51 -33.37 25.23
CA THR A 345 -14.49 -34.46 25.28
C THR A 345 -15.10 -34.71 23.90
N GLU A 346 -14.99 -33.76 22.98
CA GLU A 346 -15.53 -33.85 21.63
C GLU A 346 -14.76 -32.94 20.67
N LEU A 347 -14.90 -33.22 19.37
CA LEU A 347 -14.45 -32.35 18.28
C LEU A 347 -15.66 -31.77 17.56
N GLY A 348 -15.62 -30.47 17.27
CA GLY A 348 -16.50 -29.84 16.30
C GLY A 348 -15.75 -29.63 14.98
N LEU A 349 -16.35 -30.06 13.87
CA LEU A 349 -15.73 -30.01 12.55
C LEU A 349 -16.70 -29.38 11.55
N PHE A 350 -16.28 -28.27 10.93
CA PHE A 350 -16.98 -27.68 9.79
C PHE A 350 -16.36 -28.16 8.48
N SER A 351 -17.19 -28.69 7.59
CA SER A 351 -16.76 -29.15 6.26
C SER A 351 -17.87 -29.08 5.23
N HIS A 352 -17.50 -29.17 3.96
CA HIS A 352 -18.42 -29.36 2.84
C HIS A 352 -17.75 -30.21 1.75
N LEU A 353 -18.54 -30.65 0.78
CA LEU A 353 -18.08 -31.37 -0.40
C LEU A 353 -18.09 -30.48 -1.63
N GLU A 354 -17.11 -30.69 -2.51
CA GLU A 354 -17.08 -30.09 -3.84
C GLU A 354 -16.94 -31.17 -4.90
N GLY A 355 -17.87 -31.19 -5.87
CA GLY A 355 -17.83 -32.16 -6.97
C GLY A 355 -18.23 -33.58 -6.55
N ALA A 356 -19.03 -33.71 -5.48
CA ALA A 356 -19.43 -34.99 -4.91
C ALA A 356 -20.95 -35.25 -5.04
N ALA A 357 -21.66 -34.48 -5.87
CA ALA A 357 -23.10 -34.55 -6.05
C ALA A 357 -23.63 -35.97 -6.36
N ALA A 358 -22.84 -36.80 -7.06
CA ALA A 358 -23.21 -38.17 -7.39
C ALA A 358 -23.16 -39.16 -6.22
N LEU A 359 -22.61 -38.78 -5.06
CA LEU A 359 -22.54 -39.65 -3.89
C LEU A 359 -23.94 -39.89 -3.29
N PRO A 360 -24.41 -41.14 -3.16
CA PRO A 360 -25.64 -41.46 -2.44
C PRO A 360 -25.64 -41.02 -0.97
N ASP A 361 -26.84 -40.74 -0.47
CA ASP A 361 -27.07 -40.44 0.94
C ASP A 361 -26.52 -41.54 1.87
N GLY A 362 -25.80 -41.11 2.92
CA GLY A 362 -25.15 -41.98 3.89
C GLY A 362 -23.87 -42.66 3.40
N GLN A 363 -23.41 -42.42 2.16
CA GLN A 363 -22.15 -42.98 1.69
C GLN A 363 -20.97 -42.39 2.48
N ARG A 364 -20.09 -43.28 2.95
CA ARG A 364 -18.84 -42.90 3.60
C ARG A 364 -17.91 -42.20 2.61
N LEU A 365 -17.43 -41.02 2.98
CA LEU A 365 -16.47 -40.25 2.19
C LEU A 365 -15.28 -39.76 3.01
N GLY A 366 -15.43 -39.61 4.33
CA GLY A 366 -14.36 -39.11 5.19
C GLY A 366 -14.12 -40.02 6.37
N MET A 367 -12.87 -40.01 6.85
CA MET A 367 -12.49 -40.65 8.10
C MET A 367 -11.69 -39.67 8.94
N VAL A 368 -12.17 -39.41 10.16
CA VAL A 368 -11.47 -38.60 11.16
C VAL A 368 -10.88 -39.54 12.19
N SER A 369 -9.57 -39.47 12.39
CA SER A 369 -8.82 -40.26 13.35
C SER A 369 -8.16 -39.33 14.35
N VAL A 370 -8.50 -39.47 15.62
CA VAL A 370 -7.91 -38.73 16.74
C VAL A 370 -7.00 -39.66 17.50
N VAL A 371 -5.75 -39.27 17.70
CA VAL A 371 -4.81 -39.96 18.58
C VAL A 371 -4.53 -39.04 19.76
N ASP A 372 -4.77 -39.52 20.98
CA ASP A 372 -4.50 -38.76 22.19
C ASP A 372 -3.00 -38.83 22.60
N GLY A 373 -2.63 -38.11 23.66
CA GLY A 373 -1.27 -38.16 24.22
C GLY A 373 -0.87 -39.53 24.82
N THR A 374 -1.81 -40.44 25.03
CA THR A 374 -1.55 -41.80 25.56
C THR A 374 -1.38 -42.85 24.46
N GLY A 375 -1.74 -42.50 23.22
CA GLY A 375 -1.76 -43.39 22.06
C GLY A 375 -3.12 -44.05 21.80
N GLU A 376 -4.15 -43.76 22.59
CA GLU A 376 -5.54 -44.18 22.34
C GLU A 376 -6.07 -43.52 21.06
N ARG A 377 -6.81 -44.30 20.27
CA ARG A 377 -7.29 -43.88 18.95
C ARG A 377 -8.82 -43.88 18.90
N SER A 378 -9.41 -42.72 18.60
CA SER A 378 -10.83 -42.57 18.27
C SER A 378 -11.00 -42.39 16.76
N GLN A 379 -11.99 -43.06 16.15
CA GLN A 379 -12.27 -42.97 14.71
C GLN A 379 -13.73 -42.62 14.46
N PHE A 380 -13.96 -41.71 13.51
CA PHE A 380 -15.28 -41.24 13.11
C PHE A 380 -15.41 -41.23 11.60
N GLU A 381 -16.57 -41.66 11.12
CA GLU A 381 -16.91 -41.61 9.70
C GLU A 381 -17.65 -40.32 9.39
N LEU A 382 -17.27 -39.68 8.28
CA LEU A 382 -18.05 -38.62 7.66
C LEU A 382 -18.81 -39.23 6.47
N ARG A 383 -20.14 -39.12 6.49
CA ARG A 383 -21.03 -39.60 5.44
C ARG A 383 -21.74 -38.43 4.75
N ALA A 384 -21.93 -38.58 3.45
CA ALA A 384 -22.69 -37.64 2.63
C ALA A 384 -24.13 -37.54 3.16
N GLY A 385 -24.61 -36.33 3.37
CA GLY A 385 -25.94 -36.01 3.86
C GLY A 385 -26.18 -36.20 5.36
N GLN A 386 -25.18 -36.62 6.12
CA GLN A 386 -25.28 -36.78 7.58
C GLN A 386 -24.34 -35.84 8.33
N GLU A 387 -23.03 -36.08 8.22
CA GLU A 387 -22.02 -35.24 8.87
C GLU A 387 -21.51 -34.11 7.96
N THR A 388 -21.61 -34.29 6.64
CA THR A 388 -21.24 -33.29 5.64
C THR A 388 -22.05 -33.49 4.35
N ALA A 389 -22.10 -32.49 3.47
CA ALA A 389 -22.80 -32.56 2.19
C ALA A 389 -22.20 -31.57 1.19
N GLU A 390 -22.71 -31.56 -0.04
CA GLU A 390 -22.31 -30.61 -1.08
C GLU A 390 -22.45 -29.16 -0.61
N GLY A 391 -21.37 -28.39 -0.76
CA GLY A 391 -21.37 -26.96 -0.38
C GLY A 391 -22.33 -26.15 -1.24
N VAL A 392 -22.43 -26.49 -2.53
CA VAL A 392 -23.34 -25.84 -3.48
C VAL A 392 -24.45 -26.79 -3.92
N TRP A 393 -25.70 -26.43 -3.65
CA TRP A 393 -26.85 -27.27 -3.97
C TRP A 393 -27.30 -27.13 -5.42
N THR A 394 -27.34 -28.27 -6.11
CA THR A 394 -27.88 -28.39 -7.47
C THR A 394 -28.92 -29.52 -7.53
N SER A 395 -29.65 -29.62 -8.65
CA SER A 395 -30.62 -30.70 -8.87
C SER A 395 -30.00 -32.10 -8.90
N ASP A 396 -28.69 -32.18 -9.07
CA ASP A 396 -27.98 -33.43 -9.36
C ASP A 396 -27.42 -34.09 -8.09
N VAL A 397 -27.58 -33.43 -6.93
CA VAL A 397 -27.13 -33.93 -5.63
C VAL A 397 -27.99 -35.12 -5.17
N GLN A 398 -27.36 -36.27 -4.90
CA GLN A 398 -28.01 -37.55 -4.56
C GLN A 398 -28.05 -37.85 -3.05
N HIS A 399 -27.60 -36.91 -2.21
CA HIS A 399 -27.61 -37.01 -0.76
C HIS A 399 -28.38 -35.86 -0.11
N GLY A 400 -28.81 -36.03 1.14
CA GLY A 400 -29.55 -35.03 1.90
C GLY A 400 -28.69 -33.88 2.40
N GLN A 401 -29.32 -32.85 2.98
CA GLN A 401 -28.63 -31.75 3.64
C GLN A 401 -28.65 -31.96 5.17
N PRO A 402 -27.50 -31.95 5.87
CA PRO A 402 -27.45 -31.98 7.32
C PRO A 402 -28.17 -30.77 7.94
N ALA A 403 -28.85 -30.98 9.06
CA ALA A 403 -29.57 -29.92 9.77
C ALA A 403 -28.64 -28.84 10.33
N ASN A 404 -27.43 -29.21 10.74
CA ASN A 404 -26.43 -28.29 11.27
C ASN A 404 -25.61 -27.68 10.13
N SER A 405 -26.20 -26.70 9.46
CA SER A 405 -25.59 -25.97 8.35
C SER A 405 -25.34 -24.49 8.69
N GLN A 406 -24.37 -23.92 7.99
CA GLN A 406 -23.96 -22.52 8.06
C GLN A 406 -23.82 -21.99 6.63
N PRO A 407 -24.53 -20.93 6.22
CA PRO A 407 -24.33 -20.34 4.90
C PRO A 407 -22.97 -19.66 4.82
N TRP A 408 -22.37 -19.69 3.62
CA TRP A 408 -21.12 -18.99 3.37
C TRP A 408 -21.28 -17.47 3.50
N PRO A 409 -20.21 -16.77 3.94
CA PRO A 409 -20.22 -15.33 4.09
C PRO A 409 -20.14 -14.58 2.74
N ARG A 410 -20.23 -13.25 2.79
CA ARG A 410 -19.96 -12.32 1.65
C ARG A 410 -20.79 -12.59 0.38
N ASP A 411 -22.09 -12.87 0.56
CA ASP A 411 -23.04 -13.17 -0.52
C ASP A 411 -22.68 -14.39 -1.39
N ALA A 412 -21.70 -15.20 -0.96
CA ALA A 412 -21.34 -16.43 -1.63
C ALA A 412 -22.47 -17.46 -1.50
N ILE A 413 -22.72 -18.20 -2.58
CA ILE A 413 -23.76 -19.23 -2.61
C ILE A 413 -23.12 -20.55 -2.17
N GLY A 414 -23.36 -20.94 -0.93
CA GLY A 414 -22.99 -22.25 -0.43
C GLY A 414 -23.18 -22.42 1.07
N TRP A 415 -22.85 -23.61 1.57
CA TRP A 415 -23.07 -24.02 2.96
C TRP A 415 -21.91 -24.86 3.49
N ASP A 416 -21.56 -24.63 4.75
CA ASP A 416 -20.69 -25.49 5.55
C ASP A 416 -21.53 -26.29 6.56
N TYR A 417 -21.08 -27.49 6.89
CA TYR A 417 -21.80 -28.42 7.79
C TYR A 417 -21.00 -28.75 9.03
N LEU A 418 -21.64 -28.66 10.20
CA LEU A 418 -21.04 -28.97 11.48
C LEU A 418 -21.31 -30.43 11.90
N ALA A 419 -20.23 -31.20 11.98
CA ALA A 419 -20.19 -32.51 12.63
C ALA A 419 -19.67 -32.39 14.06
N ARG A 420 -20.36 -33.03 15.02
CA ARG A 420 -19.92 -33.16 16.43
C ARG A 420 -19.49 -34.58 16.69
N LEU A 421 -18.22 -34.77 17.02
CA LEU A 421 -17.57 -36.07 17.13
C LEU A 421 -17.16 -36.31 18.59
N PRO A 422 -17.98 -37.01 19.39
CA PRO A 422 -17.69 -37.24 20.80
C PRO A 422 -16.52 -38.22 20.95
N LEU A 423 -15.50 -37.83 21.71
CA LEU A 423 -14.37 -38.70 22.01
C LEU A 423 -14.80 -39.82 22.96
N ALA A 424 -14.19 -41.00 22.83
CA ALA A 424 -14.53 -42.15 23.66
C ALA A 424 -14.29 -41.87 25.16
N GLN A 425 -13.25 -41.10 25.45
CA GLN A 425 -12.89 -40.62 26.78
C GLN A 425 -12.37 -39.18 26.67
N PRO A 426 -12.50 -38.35 27.73
CA PRO A 426 -11.82 -37.07 27.80
C PRO A 426 -10.30 -37.24 27.68
N GLY A 427 -9.67 -36.45 26.83
CA GLY A 427 -8.22 -36.53 26.63
C GLY A 427 -7.68 -35.36 25.84
N THR A 428 -6.37 -35.15 25.90
CA THR A 428 -5.68 -34.12 25.10
C THR A 428 -5.26 -34.74 23.77
N PRO A 429 -5.88 -34.36 22.63
CA PRO A 429 -5.48 -34.87 21.33
C PRO A 429 -4.01 -34.52 21.06
N ALA A 430 -3.24 -35.48 20.56
CA ALA A 430 -1.87 -35.28 20.07
C ALA A 430 -1.83 -35.15 18.55
N SER A 431 -2.76 -35.80 17.83
CA SER A 431 -2.96 -35.56 16.41
C SER A 431 -4.39 -35.83 15.96
N ILE A 432 -4.83 -35.10 14.94
CA ILE A 432 -6.11 -35.31 14.27
C ILE A 432 -5.83 -35.49 12.78
N THR A 433 -6.11 -36.67 12.24
CA THR A 433 -6.00 -36.96 10.81
C THR A 433 -7.39 -36.99 10.19
N VAL A 434 -7.62 -36.17 9.16
CA VAL A 434 -8.83 -36.23 8.33
C VAL A 434 -8.43 -36.77 6.97
N ARG A 435 -9.04 -37.88 6.55
CA ARG A 435 -8.80 -38.54 5.27
C ARG A 435 -10.04 -38.51 4.42
N ASN A 436 -9.90 -38.13 3.15
CA ASN A 436 -10.92 -38.38 2.15
C ASN A 436 -10.76 -39.82 1.64
N VAL A 437 -11.77 -40.66 1.91
CA VAL A 437 -11.83 -42.07 1.52
C VAL A 437 -12.78 -42.31 0.34
N SER A 438 -13.37 -41.27 -0.23
CA SER A 438 -14.15 -41.39 -1.45
C SER A 438 -13.25 -41.62 -2.67
N ASP A 439 -13.88 -41.99 -3.77
CA ASP A 439 -13.30 -42.06 -5.11
C ASP A 439 -13.61 -40.79 -5.95
N THR A 440 -14.43 -39.87 -5.42
CA THR A 440 -14.87 -38.66 -6.11
C THR A 440 -15.13 -37.51 -5.14
N GLY A 441 -14.91 -36.29 -5.63
CA GLY A 441 -15.17 -35.05 -4.92
C GLY A 441 -14.17 -34.76 -3.81
N ASP A 442 -13.91 -33.47 -3.61
CA ASP A 442 -13.03 -32.99 -2.57
C ASP A 442 -13.80 -32.85 -1.26
N LEU A 443 -13.15 -33.23 -0.16
CA LEU A 443 -13.61 -32.90 1.19
C LEU A 443 -12.92 -31.60 1.59
N VAL A 444 -13.68 -30.51 1.67
CA VAL A 444 -13.14 -29.21 2.10
C VAL A 444 -13.36 -29.06 3.60
N LEU A 445 -12.25 -29.04 4.34
CA LEU A 445 -12.23 -28.84 5.78
C LEU A 445 -12.09 -27.34 6.07
N ARG A 446 -13.13 -26.74 6.67
CA ARG A 446 -13.19 -25.30 6.96
C ARG A 446 -12.67 -24.93 8.33
N GLY A 447 -12.88 -25.80 9.33
CA GLY A 447 -12.46 -25.52 10.68
C GLY A 447 -12.63 -26.71 11.61
N VAL A 448 -11.74 -26.82 12.59
CA VAL A 448 -11.78 -27.83 13.64
C VAL A 448 -11.61 -27.14 14.99
N THR A 449 -12.49 -27.46 15.93
CA THR A 449 -12.44 -26.94 17.31
C THR A 449 -12.46 -28.10 18.30
N LEU A 450 -11.51 -28.08 19.24
CA LEU A 450 -11.49 -28.93 20.42
C LEU A 450 -12.49 -28.38 21.44
N ILE A 451 -13.29 -29.24 22.07
CA ILE A 451 -14.35 -28.81 22.98
C ILE A 451 -14.32 -29.67 24.23
N ASP A 452 -14.28 -29.03 25.39
CA ASP A 452 -14.56 -29.65 26.68
C ASP A 452 -16.02 -29.35 27.06
N GLY A 453 -16.90 -30.30 26.80
CA GLY A 453 -18.32 -30.19 27.09
C GLY A 453 -18.64 -30.11 28.59
N ARG A 454 -17.69 -30.43 29.48
CA ARG A 454 -17.88 -30.34 30.94
C ARG A 454 -17.82 -28.90 31.42
N THR A 455 -16.98 -28.09 30.79
CA THR A 455 -16.71 -26.69 31.19
C THR A 455 -17.22 -25.67 30.18
N GLY A 456 -17.53 -26.09 28.95
CA GLY A 456 -17.81 -25.22 27.81
C GLY A 456 -16.55 -24.57 27.22
N THR A 457 -15.35 -24.93 27.70
CA THR A 457 -14.08 -24.44 27.16
C THR A 457 -13.83 -25.03 25.78
N HIS A 458 -13.22 -24.25 24.90
CA HIS A 458 -12.94 -24.68 23.54
C HIS A 458 -11.65 -24.06 23.00
N ALA A 459 -11.04 -24.72 22.03
CA ALA A 459 -9.83 -24.25 21.35
C ALA A 459 -9.94 -24.53 19.84
N SER A 460 -10.12 -23.48 19.04
CA SER A 460 -10.10 -23.61 17.58
C SER A 460 -8.67 -23.83 17.06
N LEU A 461 -8.55 -24.71 16.08
CA LEU A 461 -7.31 -25.08 15.43
C LEU A 461 -7.13 -24.29 14.14
N THR A 462 -5.89 -23.91 13.83
CA THR A 462 -5.56 -23.26 12.56
C THR A 462 -5.46 -24.32 11.48
N MET A 463 -6.23 -24.16 10.39
CA MET A 463 -6.12 -25.02 9.23
C MET A 463 -4.84 -24.68 8.44
N PRO A 464 -4.12 -25.68 7.92
CA PRO A 464 -2.93 -25.44 7.11
C PRO A 464 -3.28 -24.75 5.77
N ALA A 465 -4.51 -24.90 5.28
CA ALA A 465 -4.88 -24.46 3.94
C ALA A 465 -3.94 -25.06 2.88
N ASP A 466 -3.17 -24.24 2.17
CA ASP A 466 -2.15 -24.65 1.20
C ASP A 466 -0.70 -24.46 1.69
N GLY A 467 -0.49 -24.18 2.99
CA GLY A 467 0.83 -23.97 3.59
C GLY A 467 0.86 -24.24 5.11
N ALA A 468 1.88 -23.75 5.79
CA ALA A 468 1.96 -23.83 7.25
C ALA A 468 1.63 -22.48 7.90
N PHE A 469 0.43 -22.36 8.45
CA PHE A 469 -0.02 -21.18 9.18
C PHE A 469 -0.19 -21.44 10.67
N GLN A 470 0.09 -20.41 11.46
CA GLN A 470 -0.21 -20.39 12.89
C GLN A 470 -0.97 -19.11 13.25
N ARG A 471 -2.13 -19.23 13.90
CA ARG A 471 -2.78 -18.05 14.49
C ARG A 471 -1.98 -17.60 15.72
N VAL A 472 -1.36 -16.43 15.62
CA VAL A 472 -0.52 -15.82 16.67
C VAL A 472 -1.29 -14.78 17.50
N HIS A 473 -2.35 -14.20 16.93
CA HIS A 473 -3.22 -13.26 17.63
C HIS A 473 -4.70 -13.53 17.33
N SER A 474 -5.55 -13.30 18.32
CA SER A 474 -7.01 -13.33 18.19
C SER A 474 -7.64 -12.40 19.22
N GLY A 475 -7.76 -11.12 18.87
CA GLY A 475 -8.34 -10.07 19.72
C GLY A 475 -9.34 -9.25 18.93
N ASP A 476 -8.98 -7.99 18.68
CA ASP A 476 -9.61 -7.05 17.75
C ASP A 476 -9.66 -7.55 16.30
N VAL A 477 -8.63 -8.29 15.87
CA VAL A 477 -8.58 -9.02 14.59
C VAL A 477 -7.86 -10.35 14.81
N LYS A 478 -7.83 -11.21 13.78
CA LYS A 478 -6.96 -12.39 13.76
C LYS A 478 -5.67 -12.06 13.01
N ILE A 479 -4.54 -12.56 13.53
CA ILE A 479 -3.27 -12.53 12.80
C ILE A 479 -2.77 -13.97 12.66
N TYR A 480 -2.54 -14.36 11.41
CA TYR A 480 -1.87 -15.61 11.07
C TYR A 480 -0.42 -15.31 10.69
N GLU A 481 0.51 -16.03 11.31
CA GLU A 481 1.88 -16.12 10.85
C GLU A 481 2.00 -17.23 9.80
N ASN A 482 2.59 -16.90 8.66
CA ASN A 482 3.04 -17.86 7.66
C ASN A 482 4.43 -18.38 8.07
N LEU A 483 4.50 -19.66 8.42
CA LEU A 483 5.72 -20.30 8.91
C LEU A 483 6.69 -20.65 7.76
N GLU A 484 6.26 -20.50 6.51
CA GLU A 484 7.03 -20.81 5.30
C GLU A 484 7.61 -19.56 4.62
N THR A 485 7.44 -18.38 5.23
CA THR A 485 7.91 -17.12 4.66
C THR A 485 9.41 -17.15 4.39
N LEU A 486 9.79 -16.80 3.16
CA LEU A 486 11.20 -16.64 2.80
C LEU A 486 11.78 -15.40 3.47
N PRO A 487 13.07 -15.37 3.86
CA PRO A 487 13.72 -14.14 4.29
C PRO A 487 13.61 -13.04 3.24
N ARG A 488 13.64 -11.76 3.66
CA ARG A 488 13.60 -10.60 2.74
C ARG A 488 14.68 -10.67 1.65
N ALA A 489 15.85 -11.18 2.00
CA ALA A 489 16.97 -11.41 1.10
C ALA A 489 17.42 -12.87 1.20
N TYR A 490 17.53 -13.56 0.07
CA TYR A 490 17.87 -14.98 0.00
C TYR A 490 18.66 -15.29 -1.28
N LEU A 491 19.35 -16.43 -1.30
CA LEU A 491 19.95 -16.97 -2.52
C LEU A 491 18.92 -17.85 -3.24
N ALA A 492 18.74 -17.63 -4.54
CA ALA A 492 17.83 -18.43 -5.35
C ALA A 492 18.30 -19.89 -5.44
N GLY A 493 17.43 -20.85 -5.08
CA GLY A 493 17.73 -22.28 -5.21
C GLY A 493 17.91 -22.72 -6.67
N GLY A 494 17.12 -22.13 -7.57
CA GLY A 494 17.14 -22.37 -9.01
C GLY A 494 16.80 -21.09 -9.78
N VAL A 495 17.21 -21.03 -11.05
CA VAL A 495 16.91 -19.90 -11.93
C VAL A 495 16.32 -20.43 -13.23
N THR A 496 15.14 -19.93 -13.59
CA THR A 496 14.47 -20.21 -14.85
C THR A 496 14.39 -18.91 -15.66
N VAL A 497 14.92 -18.94 -16.87
CA VAL A 497 14.90 -17.78 -17.79
C VAL A 497 13.79 -18.00 -18.80
N LEU A 498 12.88 -17.03 -18.93
CA LEU A 498 11.73 -17.06 -19.82
C LEU A 498 11.82 -15.97 -20.88
N GLU A 499 11.09 -16.13 -21.99
CA GLU A 499 11.22 -15.25 -23.16
C GLU A 499 10.63 -13.85 -22.93
N SER A 500 9.63 -13.72 -22.06
CA SER A 500 8.90 -12.46 -21.85
C SER A 500 8.33 -12.29 -20.45
N ASP A 501 7.89 -11.06 -20.17
CA ASP A 501 7.18 -10.67 -18.95
C ASP A 501 5.84 -11.40 -18.80
N GLU A 502 5.13 -11.65 -19.90
CA GLU A 502 3.89 -12.44 -19.91
C GLU A 502 4.14 -13.91 -19.56
N ALA A 503 5.21 -14.50 -20.12
CA ALA A 503 5.61 -15.86 -19.77
C ALA A 503 6.03 -15.96 -18.29
N ALA A 504 6.70 -14.93 -17.76
CA ALA A 504 7.04 -14.86 -16.35
C ALA A 504 5.81 -14.83 -15.44
N LEU A 505 4.84 -13.96 -15.71
CA LEU A 505 3.58 -13.94 -14.94
C LEU A 505 2.83 -15.27 -15.04
N ALA A 506 2.76 -15.87 -16.23
CA ALA A 506 2.12 -17.16 -16.42
C ALA A 506 2.79 -18.28 -15.62
N ALA A 507 4.12 -18.29 -15.53
CA ALA A 507 4.88 -19.23 -14.70
C ALA A 507 4.62 -19.01 -13.20
N LEU A 508 4.64 -17.75 -12.74
CA LEU A 508 4.33 -17.41 -11.34
C LEU A 508 2.87 -17.75 -10.96
N ALA A 509 1.95 -17.81 -11.93
CA ALA A 509 0.56 -18.20 -11.70
C ALA A 509 0.38 -19.70 -11.46
N GLN A 510 1.32 -20.55 -11.90
CA GLN A 510 1.20 -22.01 -11.77
C GLN A 510 1.17 -22.44 -10.30
N THR A 511 0.37 -23.47 -9.99
CA THR A 511 0.18 -23.95 -8.62
C THR A 511 1.40 -24.69 -8.06
N ASP A 512 2.25 -25.24 -8.92
CA ASP A 512 3.50 -25.92 -8.60
C ASP A 512 4.72 -24.98 -8.53
N PHE A 513 4.53 -23.67 -8.78
CA PHE A 513 5.60 -22.69 -8.59
C PHE A 513 5.89 -22.46 -7.10
N ASP A 514 7.12 -22.77 -6.67
CA ASP A 514 7.64 -22.46 -5.34
C ASP A 514 8.79 -21.42 -5.41
N PRO A 515 8.59 -20.21 -4.84
CA PRO A 515 9.63 -19.18 -4.84
C PRO A 515 10.88 -19.54 -4.00
N ALA A 516 10.85 -20.56 -3.13
CA ALA A 516 12.07 -21.08 -2.50
C ALA A 516 12.96 -21.82 -3.50
N GLN A 517 12.33 -22.55 -4.42
CA GLN A 517 13.03 -23.49 -5.29
C GLN A 517 13.46 -22.83 -6.60
N THR A 518 12.65 -21.94 -7.14
CA THR A 518 12.90 -21.34 -8.46
C THR A 518 12.66 -19.84 -8.45
N THR A 519 13.62 -19.10 -9.01
CA THR A 519 13.49 -17.68 -9.35
C THR A 519 13.34 -17.52 -10.85
N VAL A 520 12.36 -16.74 -11.28
CA VAL A 520 12.09 -16.43 -12.68
C VAL A 520 12.83 -15.16 -13.10
N LEU A 521 13.54 -15.22 -14.22
CA LEU A 521 14.13 -14.08 -14.93
C LEU A 521 13.59 -14.02 -16.36
N THR A 522 13.72 -12.87 -17.02
CA THR A 522 13.42 -12.77 -18.46
C THR A 522 14.69 -12.63 -19.29
N GLN A 523 14.64 -13.13 -20.53
CA GLN A 523 15.73 -13.02 -21.50
C GLN A 523 16.10 -11.56 -21.79
N SER A 524 15.09 -10.69 -21.90
CA SER A 524 15.29 -9.25 -22.11
C SER A 524 16.04 -8.58 -20.97
N ASP A 525 15.78 -8.96 -19.72
CA ASP A 525 16.49 -8.41 -18.55
C ASP A 525 17.97 -8.83 -18.53
N LEU A 526 18.30 -10.05 -18.99
CA LEU A 526 19.69 -10.49 -19.13
C LEU A 526 20.42 -9.72 -20.25
N GLU A 527 19.78 -9.59 -21.41
CA GLU A 527 20.33 -8.89 -22.57
C GLU A 527 20.56 -7.40 -22.29
N GLU A 528 19.65 -6.73 -21.58
CA GLU A 528 19.81 -5.33 -21.17
C GLU A 528 21.06 -5.11 -20.29
N GLN A 529 21.43 -6.13 -19.49
CA GLN A 529 22.62 -6.11 -18.65
C GLN A 529 23.86 -6.72 -19.34
N GLY A 530 23.78 -7.09 -20.62
CA GLY A 530 24.88 -7.69 -21.37
C GLY A 530 25.27 -9.10 -20.92
N LEU A 531 24.37 -9.80 -20.22
CA LEU A 531 24.56 -11.18 -19.79
C LEU A 531 24.05 -12.14 -20.87
N THR A 532 24.91 -13.07 -21.30
CA THR A 532 24.64 -14.04 -22.37
C THR A 532 24.62 -15.49 -21.90
N ASN A 533 25.06 -15.76 -20.67
CA ASN A 533 25.09 -17.10 -20.08
C ASN A 533 23.91 -17.29 -19.13
N ALA A 534 23.40 -18.52 -19.07
CA ALA A 534 22.46 -18.92 -18.03
C ALA A 534 23.11 -18.73 -16.65
N LEU A 535 22.45 -17.97 -15.79
CA LEU A 535 22.77 -17.92 -14.36
C LEU A 535 22.30 -19.24 -13.76
N ALA A 536 23.17 -19.94 -13.05
CA ALA A 536 22.77 -21.06 -12.22
C ALA A 536 22.19 -20.53 -10.90
N GLY A 537 21.16 -21.18 -10.37
CA GLY A 537 20.80 -21.04 -8.96
C GLY A 537 21.85 -21.73 -8.08
N SER A 538 21.90 -21.37 -6.80
CA SER A 538 22.76 -22.05 -5.84
C SER A 538 21.93 -23.10 -5.11
N ALA A 539 21.83 -24.30 -5.70
CA ALA A 539 20.96 -25.37 -5.21
C ALA A 539 21.33 -25.87 -3.80
N ASP A 540 22.60 -25.72 -3.41
CA ASP A 540 23.11 -26.12 -2.09
C ASP A 540 22.87 -25.06 -1.00
N GLY A 541 22.25 -23.93 -1.35
CA GLY A 541 21.98 -22.82 -0.43
C GLY A 541 23.21 -21.97 -0.12
N GLY A 542 23.03 -21.05 0.82
CA GLY A 542 24.08 -20.16 1.32
C GLY A 542 23.50 -19.15 2.31
N ASP A 543 24.39 -18.46 3.02
CA ASP A 543 24.00 -17.55 4.09
C ASP A 543 23.91 -16.12 3.56
N VAL A 544 22.80 -15.44 3.85
CA VAL A 544 22.60 -14.02 3.57
C VAL A 544 22.33 -13.29 4.88
N VAL A 545 23.21 -12.36 5.23
CA VAL A 545 23.09 -11.54 6.44
C VAL A 545 22.96 -10.08 6.04
N VAL A 546 21.87 -9.44 6.50
CA VAL A 546 21.66 -8.01 6.27
C VAL A 546 22.49 -7.21 7.27
N THR A 547 23.46 -6.43 6.80
CA THR A 547 24.27 -5.58 7.69
C THR A 547 23.77 -4.14 7.75
N ARG A 548 23.06 -3.70 6.70
CA ARG A 548 22.45 -2.37 6.66
C ARG A 548 21.23 -2.38 5.75
N TYR A 549 20.12 -1.82 6.23
CA TYR A 549 18.90 -1.70 5.46
C TYR A 549 18.30 -0.31 5.64
N LEU A 550 18.55 0.57 4.67
CA LEU A 550 18.00 1.94 4.60
C LEU A 550 17.33 2.16 3.23
N PRO A 551 16.39 3.11 3.12
CA PRO A 551 15.66 3.36 1.87
C PRO A 551 16.54 3.57 0.63
N GLU A 552 17.73 4.17 0.81
CA GLU A 552 18.65 4.54 -0.26
C GLU A 552 19.89 3.61 -0.36
N ASP A 553 20.12 2.75 0.65
CA ASP A 553 21.41 2.07 0.87
C ASP A 553 21.18 0.74 1.61
N VAL A 554 21.42 -0.36 0.91
CA VAL A 554 21.29 -1.73 1.43
C VAL A 554 22.65 -2.42 1.32
N GLU A 555 23.10 -3.05 2.41
CA GLU A 555 24.32 -3.84 2.47
C GLU A 555 24.02 -5.24 3.01
N LEU A 556 24.49 -6.24 2.28
CA LEU A 556 24.25 -7.66 2.52
C LEU A 556 25.60 -8.38 2.49
N ARG A 557 25.85 -9.25 3.48
CA ARG A 557 26.94 -10.23 3.42
C ARG A 557 26.37 -11.55 2.90
N VAL A 558 27.00 -12.09 1.87
CA VAL A 558 26.55 -13.29 1.20
C VAL A 558 27.68 -14.30 1.22
N ARG A 559 27.37 -15.54 1.64
CA ARG A 559 28.28 -16.68 1.54
C ARG A 559 27.62 -17.76 0.69
N THR A 560 28.30 -18.20 -0.36
CA THR A 560 27.80 -19.29 -1.21
C THR A 560 28.94 -20.12 -1.77
N GLU A 561 28.74 -21.43 -1.92
CA GLU A 561 29.77 -22.34 -2.42
C GLU A 561 29.88 -22.34 -3.95
N GLN A 562 28.82 -21.94 -4.64
CA GLN A 562 28.73 -21.85 -6.10
C GLN A 562 28.26 -20.46 -6.52
N PRO A 563 28.55 -20.00 -7.74
CA PRO A 563 27.95 -18.78 -8.26
C PRO A 563 26.41 -18.86 -8.18
N GLY A 564 25.77 -17.81 -7.68
CA GLY A 564 24.33 -17.81 -7.44
C GLY A 564 23.70 -16.45 -7.68
N LEU A 565 22.37 -16.39 -7.55
CA LEU A 565 21.59 -15.17 -7.65
C LEU A 565 21.08 -14.77 -6.26
N LEU A 566 21.56 -13.65 -5.74
CA LEU A 566 21.00 -13.02 -4.55
C LEU A 566 19.70 -12.30 -4.93
N VAL A 567 18.59 -12.67 -4.33
CA VAL A 567 17.30 -12.01 -4.49
C VAL A 567 17.01 -11.18 -3.25
N LEU A 568 16.64 -9.92 -3.44
CA LEU A 568 16.10 -9.03 -2.43
C LEU A 568 14.66 -8.72 -2.82
N ALA A 569 13.69 -9.13 -1.98
CA ALA A 569 12.25 -9.00 -2.21
C ALA A 569 11.72 -7.55 -2.07
N ASP A 570 12.48 -6.60 -2.58
CA ASP A 570 12.14 -5.20 -2.76
C ASP A 570 12.00 -4.89 -4.24
N THR A 571 11.09 -3.97 -4.57
CA THR A 571 10.75 -3.66 -5.95
C THR A 571 11.97 -3.19 -6.76
N TRP A 572 12.17 -3.82 -7.92
CA TRP A 572 13.11 -3.38 -8.94
C TRP A 572 12.66 -2.03 -9.50
N TYR A 573 13.56 -1.05 -9.53
CA TYR A 573 13.29 0.28 -10.07
C TYR A 573 14.54 0.90 -10.69
N PRO A 574 14.43 1.61 -11.84
CA PRO A 574 15.57 2.30 -12.43
C PRO A 574 16.22 3.32 -11.50
N GLY A 575 17.54 3.28 -11.37
CA GLY A 575 18.32 4.18 -10.50
C GLY A 575 19.01 3.48 -9.34
N TRP A 576 18.66 2.22 -9.04
CA TRP A 576 19.48 1.37 -8.18
C TRP A 576 20.76 0.94 -8.91
N ILE A 577 21.87 0.97 -8.19
CA ILE A 577 23.17 0.41 -8.61
C ILE A 577 23.64 -0.61 -7.59
N ALA A 578 24.24 -1.71 -8.05
CA ALA A 578 24.83 -2.71 -7.17
C ALA A 578 26.34 -2.80 -7.33
N THR A 579 27.03 -3.19 -6.26
CA THR A 579 28.41 -3.65 -6.31
C THR A 579 28.59 -4.92 -5.50
N VAL A 580 29.48 -5.80 -5.96
CA VAL A 580 29.97 -6.98 -5.23
C VAL A 580 31.43 -6.70 -4.89
N ASP A 581 31.75 -6.62 -3.61
CA ASP A 581 33.08 -6.22 -3.10
C ASP A 581 33.59 -4.89 -3.68
N GLY A 582 32.68 -3.93 -3.90
CA GLY A 582 32.98 -2.63 -4.47
C GLY A 582 33.13 -2.60 -6.00
N VAL A 583 33.06 -3.75 -6.67
CA VAL A 583 33.06 -3.85 -8.13
C VAL A 583 31.62 -3.77 -8.65
N PRO A 584 31.31 -2.92 -9.65
CA PRO A 584 29.96 -2.84 -10.22
C PRO A 584 29.40 -4.19 -10.67
N ALA A 585 28.16 -4.46 -10.29
CA ALA A 585 27.43 -5.68 -10.64
C ALA A 585 26.04 -5.33 -11.21
N PRO A 586 25.51 -6.14 -12.15
CA PRO A 586 24.19 -5.90 -12.73
C PRO A 586 23.08 -6.15 -11.70
N ILE A 587 21.98 -5.41 -11.83
CA ILE A 587 20.73 -5.67 -11.09
C ILE A 587 19.69 -6.20 -12.08
N LEU A 588 19.24 -7.42 -11.85
CA LEU A 588 18.24 -8.13 -12.62
C LEU A 588 16.86 -8.00 -11.99
N ARG A 589 15.80 -8.17 -12.79
CA ARG A 589 14.42 -8.21 -12.31
C ARG A 589 14.04 -9.68 -12.04
N ALA A 590 14.10 -10.06 -10.77
CA ALA A 590 13.77 -11.38 -10.26
C ALA A 590 12.27 -11.51 -9.97
N ASN A 591 11.67 -12.66 -10.30
CA ASN A 591 10.25 -12.96 -10.08
C ASN A 591 9.34 -11.82 -10.49
N TYR A 592 9.58 -11.26 -11.68
CA TYR A 592 8.84 -10.17 -12.30
C TYR A 592 8.94 -8.80 -11.60
N LEU A 593 9.19 -8.73 -10.29
CA LEU A 593 9.07 -7.48 -9.52
C LEU A 593 10.31 -7.13 -8.67
N PHE A 594 11.15 -8.09 -8.31
CA PHE A 594 12.17 -7.93 -7.27
C PHE A 594 13.58 -7.73 -7.81
N ARG A 595 14.52 -7.32 -6.95
CA ARG A 595 15.92 -7.10 -7.32
C ARG A 595 16.71 -8.41 -7.21
N GLY A 596 17.42 -8.77 -8.26
CA GLY A 596 18.39 -9.87 -8.28
C GLY A 596 19.80 -9.37 -8.56
N VAL A 597 20.82 -9.88 -7.86
CA VAL A 597 22.23 -9.58 -8.12
C VAL A 597 23.02 -10.88 -8.23
N PRO A 598 23.71 -11.14 -9.35
CA PRO A 598 24.62 -12.28 -9.46
C PRO A 598 25.79 -12.14 -8.48
N VAL A 599 26.08 -13.21 -7.73
CA VAL A 599 27.17 -13.28 -6.75
C VAL A 599 28.07 -14.47 -7.09
N PRO A 600 29.40 -14.30 -7.16
CA PRO A 600 30.32 -15.42 -7.37
C PRO A 600 30.40 -16.35 -6.15
N ALA A 601 31.04 -17.50 -6.32
CA ALA A 601 31.33 -18.42 -5.22
C ALA A 601 32.33 -17.78 -4.24
N GLY A 602 32.03 -17.86 -2.94
CA GLY A 602 32.82 -17.30 -1.86
C GLY A 602 32.01 -16.50 -0.85
N GLU A 603 32.70 -15.68 -0.08
CA GLU A 603 32.12 -14.69 0.82
C GLU A 603 32.27 -13.30 0.20
N HIS A 604 31.14 -12.60 0.08
CA HIS A 604 31.06 -11.33 -0.64
C HIS A 604 30.21 -10.30 0.13
N VAL A 605 30.56 -9.03 -0.02
CA VAL A 605 29.72 -7.91 0.42
C VAL A 605 29.00 -7.33 -0.80
N VAL A 606 27.68 -7.46 -0.81
CA VAL A 606 26.82 -6.87 -1.84
C VAL A 606 26.24 -5.56 -1.31
N THR A 607 26.47 -4.47 -2.02
CA THR A 607 25.85 -3.17 -1.71
C THR A 607 24.92 -2.75 -2.83
N MET A 608 23.73 -2.26 -2.49
CA MET A 608 22.79 -1.66 -3.43
C MET A 608 22.51 -0.22 -2.99
N ARG A 609 22.66 0.75 -3.90
CA ARG A 609 22.43 2.17 -3.62
C ARG A 609 21.49 2.80 -4.62
N PHE A 610 20.56 3.60 -4.14
CA PHE A 610 19.64 4.34 -5.00
C PHE A 610 20.27 5.68 -5.41
N GLN A 611 20.58 5.83 -6.70
CA GLN A 611 21.24 7.01 -7.27
C GLN A 611 20.59 7.42 -8.60
N PRO A 612 19.35 7.93 -8.59
CA PRO A 612 18.62 8.23 -9.82
C PRO A 612 19.28 9.37 -10.62
N ALA A 613 19.38 9.19 -11.95
CA ALA A 613 19.91 10.20 -12.86
C ALA A 613 19.09 11.50 -12.87
N SER A 614 17.78 11.41 -12.57
CA SER A 614 16.87 12.56 -12.46
C SER A 614 17.31 13.54 -11.37
N LEU A 615 17.76 13.05 -10.20
CA LEU A 615 18.24 13.89 -9.11
C LEU A 615 19.52 14.64 -9.51
N ARG A 616 20.48 13.93 -10.14
CA ARG A 616 21.73 14.55 -10.63
C ARG A 616 21.44 15.61 -11.70
N THR A 617 20.54 15.30 -12.63
CA THR A 617 20.12 16.23 -13.70
C THR A 617 19.39 17.44 -13.13
N GLY A 618 18.47 17.23 -12.19
CA GLY A 618 17.75 18.30 -11.51
C GLY A 618 18.67 19.22 -10.72
N LEU A 619 19.67 18.66 -10.03
CA LEU A 619 20.68 19.42 -9.31
C LEU A 619 21.57 20.24 -10.27
N LEU A 620 21.98 19.66 -11.39
CA LEU A 620 22.74 20.37 -12.44
C LEU A 620 21.92 21.52 -13.04
N VAL A 621 20.66 21.28 -13.43
CA VAL A 621 19.78 22.30 -13.98
C VAL A 621 19.55 23.43 -12.98
N THR A 622 19.33 23.09 -11.71
CA THR A 622 19.19 24.08 -10.62
C THR A 622 20.46 24.90 -10.45
N ALA A 623 21.63 24.27 -10.46
CA ALA A 623 22.91 24.96 -10.34
C ALA A 623 23.17 25.92 -11.52
N VAL A 624 22.92 25.47 -12.76
CA VAL A 624 23.07 26.29 -13.96
C VAL A 624 22.10 27.48 -13.94
N ALA A 625 20.85 27.25 -13.56
CA ALA A 625 19.85 28.31 -13.43
C ALA A 625 20.24 29.33 -12.35
N ALA A 626 20.74 28.88 -11.20
CA ALA A 626 21.21 29.74 -10.12
C ALA A 626 22.40 30.61 -10.54
N VAL A 627 23.40 30.01 -11.21
CA VAL A 627 24.55 30.76 -11.76
C VAL A 627 24.10 31.75 -12.82
N GLY A 628 23.20 31.36 -13.74
CA GLY A 628 22.63 32.24 -14.75
C GLY A 628 21.90 33.44 -14.13
N LEU A 629 21.11 33.20 -13.07
CA LEU A 629 20.42 34.26 -12.33
C LEU A 629 21.41 35.20 -11.64
N LEU A 630 22.45 34.67 -11.01
CA LEU A 630 23.52 35.46 -10.37
C LEU A 630 24.23 36.34 -11.39
N LEU A 631 24.58 35.80 -12.56
CA LEU A 631 25.21 36.55 -13.65
C LEU A 631 24.29 37.67 -14.17
N LEU A 632 23.01 37.39 -14.37
CA LEU A 632 22.03 38.41 -14.77
C LEU A 632 21.87 39.52 -13.74
N LEU A 633 21.89 39.19 -12.44
CA LEU A 633 21.87 40.16 -11.35
C LEU A 633 23.15 41.02 -11.37
N LEU A 634 24.32 40.40 -11.52
CA LEU A 634 25.61 41.10 -11.61
C LEU A 634 25.66 42.05 -12.82
N VAL A 635 25.25 41.58 -14.00
CA VAL A 635 25.14 42.41 -15.21
C VAL A 635 24.15 43.56 -14.99
N GLY A 636 22.99 43.29 -14.38
CA GLY A 636 22.02 44.32 -14.03
C GLY A 636 22.57 45.40 -13.09
N LEU A 637 23.38 45.01 -12.10
CA LEU A 637 24.06 45.93 -11.17
C LEU A 637 25.15 46.76 -11.87
N LEU A 638 25.95 46.14 -12.73
CA LEU A 638 26.99 46.81 -13.52
C LEU A 638 26.38 47.83 -14.51
N LEU A 639 25.31 47.46 -15.21
CA LEU A 639 24.59 48.35 -16.12
C LEU A 639 23.89 49.52 -15.38
N ARG A 640 23.47 49.31 -14.12
CA ARG A 640 22.95 50.39 -13.25
C ARG A 640 24.04 51.38 -12.84
N ARG A 641 25.25 50.89 -12.49
CA ARG A 641 26.41 51.76 -12.20
C ARG A 641 26.82 52.60 -13.42
N GLY A 642 26.80 52.03 -14.62
CA GLY A 642 27.07 52.76 -15.87
C GLY A 642 26.06 53.86 -16.20
N LYS A 643 24.78 53.72 -15.78
CA LYS A 643 23.76 54.76 -15.95
C LYS A 643 23.79 55.85 -14.87
N ALA A 644 24.30 55.55 -13.67
CA ALA A 644 24.51 56.55 -12.62
C ALA A 644 25.68 57.50 -12.96
N GLY A 645 26.78 56.98 -13.53
CA GLY A 645 27.91 57.80 -13.97
C GLY A 645 27.59 58.75 -15.13
N LYS A 646 26.69 58.39 -16.05
CA LYS A 646 26.24 59.28 -17.15
C LYS A 646 25.29 60.41 -16.71
N LYS A 647 24.74 60.37 -15.50
CA LYS A 647 23.85 61.42 -14.97
C LYS A 647 24.57 62.53 -14.20
N GLN A 648 25.88 62.41 -13.96
CA GLN A 648 26.70 63.45 -13.31
C GLN A 648 27.55 64.28 -14.29
N VAL A 649 27.46 64.02 -15.60
CA VAL A 649 28.22 64.75 -16.65
C VAL A 649 27.28 65.31 -17.74
N GLY A 650 26.03 65.62 -17.38
CA GLY A 650 25.03 66.17 -18.29
C GLY A 650 24.43 67.45 -17.76
#